data_AF-A0A7S4SCM7-F1
#
_entry.id   AF-A0A7S4SCM7-F1
#
_cell.length_a   1.000
_cell.length_b   1.000
_cell.length_c   1.000
_cell.angle_alpha   90.00
_cell.angle_beta   90.00
_cell.angle_gamma   90.00
#
_symmetry.space_group_name_H-M   'P 1'
#
loop_
_entity.id
_entity.type
_entity.pdbx_description
1 polymer ?
#
loop_
_entity_poly.entity_id
_entity_poly.type
_entity_poly.pdbx_seq_one_letter_code
_entity_poly.pdbx_strand_id
1 'polypeptide(L)'
;MPSPPGSHRNPLGLSGSRAAASSGEEARKMGSSGGPCAASEKQAMLIRGAMGPDAKLINGLYELQAPGLSPVFRARGGAAAPAGGAGEAGVWLYRAENGTWCVSGAEAKDARAPVCWAYKAGDLLCPATWQVAVGDAWEAQQLSVQPMSSREVAALCKDLAERASLWAARLSAPKAAALPYDALAWTQQECELWFRTHGRLHPRDGAHRCQHASRLDRAGPRRKRVSVITPTTESRQAFHEKLWACFEAQDWPDKELVVVETYQHQSSACFAALAGNRQLTYISRQVPAGEDWSIGLKRNICVHFATGDYIVHFDDDDLYAVRYISTMIRALGPRSLGAKLSSWYIFDRASNSFGFCDPELCGREQQLPEELIRQRVYGYGFSYTFRREAFERLQFEDVCFGEDIKFVFGLLHLEGPGCIALVKDEYGLCMHMQHGHNTSQTGCVMLKTLQWDQVCDLDFADLPLVFDGYLESFGRAEEKRLLRAGPAARQPGRRLREVLVHAPVGSLRLRFPAGALGGEVLARVEERLGDLPLGTQIWWAPPPSQGSEAERDQALQQAIRNLLPGFSKPGGTPATATEEREELLARVAGPVPRHGRIGARTTELWLSVPGRWRLEGDPARGQEVRLRVSRTSPSVCVTCEELPSRESVSTVFHLELPMDATVDDLRRALGARLPEWAEVLARRPGRGRVALKDSEPLPDKVTLTDFAGAVTADMVLTKGQVREFMALLLQAVRSARVQQILDGFQAETRMDEGLYRAKLAFLLLDEVYPAVASHFELPRSCSCMMALKQTVTAHMQGDVDMFATAVELEECLRNRQAAEDNAATWRYLLAQRAAGAAAAAAAAAAVDTAAESSGAAG
;
A
#
# COMPACT_ATOMS: atom_id res chain seq x y z
N MET A 1 -16.74 -58.46 -1.38
CA MET A 1 -17.24 -59.81 -1.01
C MET A 1 -17.98 -60.36 -2.22
N PRO A 2 -17.78 -61.62 -2.65
CA PRO A 2 -17.09 -62.72 -1.95
C PRO A 2 -15.69 -63.04 -2.54
N SER A 3 -15.12 -64.17 -2.12
CA SER A 3 -13.69 -64.54 -2.12
C SER A 3 -13.37 -65.73 -3.08
N PRO A 4 -12.11 -66.23 -3.19
CA PRO A 4 -11.67 -67.10 -4.30
C PRO A 4 -11.67 -68.60 -3.96
N PRO A 5 -11.23 -69.46 -4.90
CA PRO A 5 -10.20 -70.48 -4.63
C PRO A 5 -9.13 -70.52 -5.76
N GLY A 6 -8.04 -71.29 -5.69
CA GLY A 6 -7.54 -72.23 -4.68
C GLY A 6 -6.20 -72.84 -5.15
N SER A 7 -5.43 -73.43 -4.24
CA SER A 7 -4.07 -73.92 -4.50
C SER A 7 -4.02 -75.39 -4.93
N HIS A 8 -2.96 -75.81 -5.64
CA HIS A 8 -2.51 -77.21 -5.65
C HIS A 8 -0.99 -77.33 -5.63
N ARG A 9 -0.51 -78.46 -5.09
CA ARG A 9 0.89 -78.72 -4.70
C ARG A 9 1.66 -79.49 -5.78
N ASN A 10 2.96 -79.21 -5.84
CA ASN A 10 4.11 -80.15 -5.89
C ASN A 10 3.77 -81.64 -5.65
N PRO A 11 4.52 -82.63 -6.23
CA PRO A 11 5.86 -82.88 -5.66
C PRO A 11 6.97 -83.61 -6.48
N LEU A 12 8.19 -83.49 -5.91
CA LEU A 12 9.29 -84.49 -5.79
C LEU A 12 10.17 -84.89 -6.99
N GLY A 13 11.49 -84.88 -6.71
CA GLY A 13 12.58 -85.47 -7.50
C GLY A 13 13.93 -85.22 -6.80
N LEU A 14 14.40 -86.17 -5.97
CA LEU A 14 15.58 -86.03 -5.10
C LEU A 14 16.78 -86.88 -5.58
N SER A 15 17.95 -86.62 -4.96
CA SER A 15 19.22 -87.37 -5.03
C SER A 15 20.12 -87.12 -6.26
N GLY A 16 21.47 -87.23 -6.18
CA GLY A 16 22.31 -87.70 -5.07
C GLY A 16 23.68 -86.98 -4.98
N SER A 17 24.57 -87.41 -4.08
CA SER A 17 25.75 -86.63 -3.66
C SER A 17 27.07 -87.41 -3.59
N ARG A 18 28.19 -86.65 -3.66
CA ARG A 18 29.56 -86.91 -3.12
C ARG A 18 30.44 -88.07 -3.68
N ALA A 19 31.65 -87.69 -4.11
CA ALA A 19 32.98 -88.08 -3.57
C ALA A 19 34.07 -87.22 -4.28
N ALA A 20 34.97 -86.49 -3.59
CA ALA A 20 36.32 -86.85 -3.11
C ALA A 20 37.36 -87.16 -4.24
N ALA A 21 38.68 -86.96 -4.15
CA ALA A 21 39.58 -86.08 -3.36
C ALA A 21 41.06 -86.33 -3.83
N SER A 22 41.93 -85.31 -3.93
CA SER A 22 43.43 -85.38 -4.01
C SER A 22 43.96 -83.95 -4.27
N SER A 23 44.78 -83.29 -3.43
CA SER A 23 46.16 -83.52 -2.94
C SER A 23 47.23 -82.88 -3.83
N GLY A 24 48.05 -81.97 -3.26
CA GLY A 24 49.14 -81.31 -3.98
C GLY A 24 49.73 -80.13 -3.20
N GLU A 25 50.68 -80.42 -2.32
CA GLU A 25 51.42 -79.46 -1.48
C GLU A 25 52.84 -79.28 -2.03
N GLU A 26 53.31 -78.05 -2.20
CA GLU A 26 54.66 -77.57 -1.81
C GLU A 26 54.96 -76.15 -2.35
N ALA A 27 55.79 -75.41 -1.62
CA ALA A 27 56.17 -74.03 -1.94
C ALA A 27 57.64 -73.91 -2.35
N ARG A 28 57.94 -73.08 -3.35
CA ARG A 28 59.30 -72.51 -3.54
C ARG A 28 59.26 -71.01 -3.85
N LYS A 29 60.14 -70.29 -3.15
CA LYS A 29 60.38 -68.84 -3.27
C LYS A 29 61.08 -68.50 -4.58
N MET A 30 60.62 -67.44 -5.26
CA MET A 30 61.36 -66.26 -5.76
C MET A 30 60.27 -65.33 -6.34
N GLY A 31 60.19 -64.03 -6.10
CA GLY A 31 61.22 -63.09 -5.64
C GLY A 31 61.31 -61.90 -6.61
N SER A 32 60.28 -61.05 -6.68
CA SER A 32 60.42 -59.71 -7.27
C SER A 32 59.47 -58.71 -6.60
N SER A 33 59.91 -57.46 -6.54
CA SER A 33 59.31 -56.38 -5.76
C SER A 33 58.21 -55.64 -6.53
N GLY A 34 57.02 -55.60 -5.96
CA GLY A 34 55.93 -54.72 -6.38
C GLY A 34 55.02 -54.44 -5.19
N GLY A 35 55.29 -53.35 -4.45
CA GLY A 35 54.39 -52.91 -3.38
C GLY A 35 53.02 -52.54 -3.97
N PRO A 36 51.90 -52.78 -3.26
CA PRO A 36 50.60 -52.36 -3.75
C PRO A 36 50.61 -50.86 -3.93
N CYS A 37 50.43 -50.41 -5.18
CA CYS A 37 50.29 -49.00 -5.48
C CYS A 37 49.09 -48.48 -4.69
N ALA A 38 49.32 -47.61 -3.71
CA ALA A 38 48.24 -46.99 -2.97
C ALA A 38 47.34 -46.29 -3.98
N ALA A 39 46.07 -46.71 -4.08
CA ALA A 39 45.10 -46.05 -4.93
C ALA A 39 45.05 -44.58 -4.48
N SER A 40 45.51 -43.67 -5.34
CA SER A 40 45.57 -42.25 -5.02
C SER A 40 44.17 -41.79 -4.61
N GLU A 41 44.01 -41.38 -3.35
CA GLU A 41 42.72 -41.00 -2.80
C GLU A 41 42.13 -39.89 -3.68
N LYS A 42 40.99 -40.16 -4.32
CA LYS A 42 40.41 -39.22 -5.29
C LYS A 42 40.08 -37.92 -4.57
N GLN A 43 40.81 -36.86 -4.90
CA GLN A 43 40.61 -35.56 -4.28
C GLN A 43 39.19 -35.07 -4.58
N ALA A 44 38.39 -34.91 -3.52
CA ALA A 44 37.06 -34.35 -3.60
C ALA A 44 37.09 -32.85 -3.28
N MET A 45 36.19 -32.08 -3.88
CA MET A 45 36.10 -30.63 -3.71
C MET A 45 34.65 -30.19 -3.55
N LEU A 46 34.34 -29.54 -2.43
CA LEU A 46 33.04 -28.95 -2.14
C LEU A 46 33.05 -27.48 -2.56
N ILE A 47 32.16 -27.11 -3.49
CA ILE A 47 31.94 -25.74 -3.95
C ILE A 47 30.58 -25.26 -3.44
N ARG A 48 30.56 -24.08 -2.81
CA ARG A 48 29.36 -23.47 -2.20
C ARG A 48 29.34 -21.95 -2.40
N GLY A 49 28.16 -21.36 -2.39
CA GLY A 49 27.94 -19.91 -2.41
C GLY A 49 27.62 -19.31 -3.77
N ALA A 50 27.52 -20.12 -4.83
CA ALA A 50 27.07 -19.64 -6.13
C ALA A 50 25.56 -19.34 -6.11
N MET A 51 25.18 -18.24 -6.76
CA MET A 51 23.81 -17.73 -6.84
C MET A 51 23.49 -17.43 -8.31
N GLY A 52 22.26 -17.70 -8.77
CA GLY A 52 21.90 -17.52 -10.18
C GLY A 52 21.05 -18.66 -10.75
N PRO A 53 20.73 -18.64 -12.05
CA PRO A 53 20.05 -19.75 -12.73
C PRO A 53 20.91 -21.03 -12.73
N ASP A 54 22.24 -20.86 -12.80
CA ASP A 54 23.21 -21.96 -12.89
C ASP A 54 23.85 -22.32 -11.53
N ALA A 55 23.32 -21.78 -10.43
CA ALA A 55 23.83 -22.06 -9.08
C ALA A 55 23.87 -23.55 -8.75
N LYS A 56 22.87 -24.32 -9.21
CA LYS A 56 22.79 -25.79 -9.10
C LYS A 56 23.83 -26.55 -9.91
N LEU A 57 24.39 -25.92 -10.96
CA LEU A 57 25.47 -26.49 -11.76
C LEU A 57 26.83 -26.20 -11.13
N ILE A 58 26.96 -25.12 -10.36
CA ILE A 58 28.24 -24.70 -9.75
C ILE A 58 28.39 -25.25 -8.33
N ASN A 59 27.37 -25.11 -7.48
CA ASN A 59 27.39 -25.62 -6.11
C ASN A 59 27.29 -27.16 -6.13
N GLY A 60 28.18 -27.84 -5.41
CA GLY A 60 28.19 -29.29 -5.39
C GLY A 60 29.49 -29.88 -4.85
N LEU A 61 29.51 -31.20 -4.76
CA LEU A 61 30.72 -31.98 -4.47
C LEU A 61 31.26 -32.55 -5.78
N TYR A 62 32.55 -32.35 -6.03
CA TYR A 62 33.24 -32.69 -7.26
C TYR A 62 34.37 -33.68 -6.97
N GLU A 63 34.53 -34.69 -7.82
CA GLU A 63 35.61 -35.68 -7.72
C GLU A 63 36.56 -35.58 -8.90
N LEU A 64 37.85 -35.50 -8.62
CA LEU A 64 38.91 -35.51 -9.63
C LEU A 64 38.88 -36.82 -10.43
N GLN A 65 38.74 -36.71 -11.75
CA GLN A 65 38.80 -37.86 -12.67
C GLN A 65 40.13 -37.93 -13.41
N ALA A 66 40.69 -36.78 -13.82
CA ALA A 66 41.97 -36.71 -14.51
C ALA A 66 42.93 -35.74 -13.79
N PRO A 67 43.99 -36.24 -13.10
CA PRO A 67 45.05 -35.39 -12.55
C PRO A 67 45.97 -34.89 -13.67
N GLY A 68 46.27 -33.59 -13.68
CA GLY A 68 47.13 -32.95 -14.69
C GLY A 68 47.09 -31.42 -14.63
N LEU A 69 47.77 -30.74 -15.57
CA LEU A 69 47.83 -29.27 -15.65
C LEU A 69 46.46 -28.59 -15.85
N SER A 70 45.55 -29.28 -16.54
CA SER A 70 44.13 -28.95 -16.63
C SER A 70 43.32 -30.04 -15.93
N PRO A 71 43.06 -29.92 -14.62
CA PRO A 71 42.29 -30.91 -13.87
C PRO A 71 40.86 -31.00 -14.41
N VAL A 72 40.32 -32.21 -14.47
CA VAL A 72 38.91 -32.46 -14.80
C VAL A 72 38.25 -33.12 -13.60
N PHE A 73 37.24 -32.45 -13.05
CA PHE A 73 36.38 -32.97 -12.00
C PHE A 73 34.99 -33.28 -12.53
N ARG A 74 34.38 -34.34 -12.02
CA ARG A 74 32.98 -34.70 -12.27
C ARG A 74 32.17 -34.44 -11.00
N ALA A 75 31.00 -33.84 -11.12
CA ALA A 75 30.09 -33.71 -9.99
C ALA A 75 29.71 -35.12 -9.48
N ARG A 76 29.88 -35.34 -8.18
CA ARG A 76 29.47 -36.58 -7.52
C ARG A 76 27.94 -36.58 -7.46
N GLY A 77 27.32 -37.57 -8.09
CA GLY A 77 25.86 -37.66 -8.19
C GLY A 77 25.17 -37.82 -6.84
N GLY A 78 24.74 -36.70 -6.25
CA GLY A 78 23.91 -36.65 -5.05
C GLY A 78 22.43 -36.77 -5.39
N ALA A 79 21.97 -37.97 -5.75
CA ALA A 79 20.56 -38.44 -5.76
C ALA A 79 19.45 -37.47 -6.25
N ALA A 80 19.78 -36.54 -7.16
CA ALA A 80 18.85 -35.56 -7.74
C ALA A 80 19.19 -35.24 -9.21
N ALA A 81 19.19 -36.26 -10.07
CA ALA A 81 18.74 -36.09 -11.45
C ALA A 81 17.26 -36.49 -11.48
N PRO A 82 16.32 -35.63 -11.90
CA PRO A 82 14.92 -36.02 -11.98
C PRO A 82 14.75 -37.14 -13.00
N ALA A 83 14.07 -38.21 -12.62
CA ALA A 83 13.85 -39.37 -13.48
C ALA A 83 12.86 -38.99 -14.61
N GLY A 84 13.39 -38.63 -15.78
CA GLY A 84 12.57 -38.22 -16.93
C GLY A 84 13.31 -37.36 -17.96
N GLY A 85 14.41 -37.85 -18.53
CA GLY A 85 15.13 -37.18 -19.62
C GLY A 85 16.18 -38.10 -20.24
N ALA A 86 16.23 -38.18 -21.57
CA ALA A 86 17.15 -39.08 -22.26
C ALA A 86 18.59 -38.52 -22.26
N GLY A 87 19.52 -39.29 -21.70
CA GLY A 87 20.96 -39.02 -21.70
C GLY A 87 21.49 -38.45 -20.38
N GLU A 88 22.19 -39.29 -19.60
CA GLU A 88 22.92 -38.86 -18.39
C GLU A 88 24.19 -38.06 -18.77
N ALA A 89 23.97 -36.80 -19.14
CA ALA A 89 25.02 -35.81 -19.33
C ALA A 89 25.44 -35.27 -17.95
N GLY A 90 26.44 -35.91 -17.34
CA GLY A 90 26.92 -35.54 -15.99
C GLY A 90 27.53 -34.14 -15.97
N VAL A 91 27.41 -33.41 -14.85
CA VAL A 91 28.04 -32.08 -14.72
C VAL A 91 29.55 -32.24 -14.49
N TRP A 92 30.34 -31.48 -15.24
CA TRP A 92 31.80 -31.45 -15.19
C TRP A 92 32.31 -30.05 -14.90
N LEU A 93 33.40 -29.98 -14.13
CA LEU A 93 34.18 -28.77 -13.87
C LEU A 93 35.61 -28.99 -14.40
N TYR A 94 36.08 -28.13 -15.30
CA TYR A 94 37.41 -28.24 -15.88
C TYR A 94 38.11 -26.88 -16.04
N ARG A 95 39.43 -26.91 -16.18
CA ARG A 95 40.25 -25.72 -16.50
C ARG A 95 40.49 -25.64 -18.01
N ALA A 96 39.95 -24.61 -18.67
CA ALA A 96 40.19 -24.30 -20.07
C ALA A 96 41.64 -23.85 -20.31
N GLU A 97 42.10 -23.90 -21.56
CA GLU A 97 43.49 -23.57 -21.95
C GLU A 97 43.89 -22.13 -21.62
N ASN A 98 42.93 -21.20 -21.65
CA ASN A 98 43.13 -19.80 -21.23
C ASN A 98 43.21 -19.61 -19.70
N GLY A 99 43.19 -20.71 -18.92
CA GLY A 99 43.27 -20.71 -17.46
C GLY A 99 41.92 -20.56 -16.74
N THR A 100 40.82 -20.34 -17.47
CA THR A 100 39.46 -20.15 -16.91
C THR A 100 38.89 -21.48 -16.40
N TRP A 101 38.03 -21.43 -15.38
CA TRP A 101 37.27 -22.59 -14.93
C TRP A 101 35.87 -22.59 -15.58
N CYS A 102 35.47 -23.73 -16.11
CA CYS A 102 34.25 -23.91 -16.89
C CYS A 102 33.41 -25.05 -16.32
N VAL A 103 32.09 -24.85 -16.28
CA VAL A 103 31.12 -25.89 -15.91
C VAL A 103 30.30 -26.27 -17.14
N SER A 104 30.20 -27.57 -17.40
CA SER A 104 29.47 -28.12 -18.56
C SER A 104 28.67 -29.36 -18.21
N GLY A 105 27.56 -29.60 -18.91
CA GLY A 105 26.84 -30.88 -18.86
C GLY A 105 27.51 -32.02 -19.63
N ALA A 106 28.62 -31.75 -20.34
CA ALA A 106 29.36 -32.76 -21.09
C ALA A 106 30.85 -32.79 -20.68
N GLU A 107 31.52 -33.92 -20.92
CA GLU A 107 32.96 -34.10 -20.69
C GLU A 107 33.83 -33.30 -21.72
N ALA A 108 33.17 -32.57 -22.63
CA ALA A 108 33.80 -31.85 -23.72
C ALA A 108 34.70 -30.70 -23.23
N LYS A 109 35.97 -30.76 -23.62
CA LYS A 109 36.99 -29.73 -23.36
C LYS A 109 36.90 -28.52 -24.31
N ASP A 110 36.01 -28.59 -25.32
CA ASP A 110 35.86 -27.58 -26.35
C ASP A 110 34.88 -26.47 -25.94
N ALA A 111 35.24 -25.23 -26.25
CA ALA A 111 34.50 -23.99 -25.95
C ALA A 111 33.15 -23.82 -26.70
N ARG A 112 32.54 -24.91 -27.19
CA ARG A 112 31.30 -24.92 -28.01
C ARG A 112 30.11 -25.63 -27.37
N ALA A 113 30.30 -26.27 -26.21
CA ALA A 113 29.16 -26.75 -25.42
C ALA A 113 28.40 -25.56 -24.79
N PRO A 114 27.11 -25.69 -24.45
CA PRO A 114 26.44 -24.72 -23.58
C PRO A 114 27.11 -24.75 -22.20
N VAL A 115 27.93 -23.73 -21.94
CA VAL A 115 28.89 -23.69 -20.82
C VAL A 115 28.65 -22.45 -19.97
N CYS A 116 28.51 -22.66 -18.67
CA CYS A 116 28.60 -21.61 -17.68
C CYS A 116 30.09 -21.39 -17.38
N TRP A 117 30.61 -20.18 -17.59
CA TRP A 117 31.99 -19.87 -17.24
C TRP A 117 32.04 -19.28 -15.83
N ALA A 118 33.07 -19.66 -15.08
CA ALA A 118 33.28 -19.24 -13.70
C ALA A 118 34.74 -18.78 -13.57
N TYR A 119 34.99 -17.47 -13.62
CA TYR A 119 36.34 -16.95 -13.77
C TYR A 119 37.10 -16.88 -12.44
N LYS A 120 38.29 -17.50 -12.38
CA LYS A 120 39.31 -17.19 -11.38
C LYS A 120 40.70 -17.28 -12.00
N ALA A 121 41.47 -16.19 -11.92
CA ALA A 121 42.90 -16.22 -12.24
C ALA A 121 43.70 -16.77 -11.05
N GLY A 122 44.02 -18.07 -11.07
CA GLY A 122 44.92 -18.71 -10.10
C GLY A 122 44.53 -20.15 -9.78
N ASP A 123 45.39 -20.86 -9.04
CA ASP A 123 45.13 -22.25 -8.64
C ASP A 123 43.96 -22.37 -7.66
N LEU A 124 43.29 -23.52 -7.66
CA LEU A 124 42.02 -23.76 -6.94
C LEU A 124 42.08 -23.49 -5.42
N LEU A 125 43.26 -23.47 -4.81
CA LEU A 125 43.48 -23.52 -3.36
C LEU A 125 43.38 -22.15 -2.63
N CYS A 126 42.87 -21.10 -3.27
CA CYS A 126 42.61 -19.82 -2.59
C CYS A 126 41.14 -19.38 -2.74
N PRO A 127 40.46 -18.94 -1.66
CA PRO A 127 39.17 -18.26 -1.77
C PRO A 127 39.39 -16.90 -2.44
N ALA A 128 38.74 -16.70 -3.58
CA ALA A 128 38.80 -15.47 -4.37
C ALA A 128 37.41 -15.16 -4.95
N THR A 129 37.24 -13.96 -5.48
CA THR A 129 36.00 -13.57 -6.18
C THR A 129 35.95 -14.23 -7.56
N TRP A 130 34.87 -14.94 -7.85
CA TRP A 130 34.62 -15.59 -9.13
C TRP A 130 33.68 -14.75 -10.00
N GLN A 131 33.94 -14.58 -11.29
CA GLN A 131 32.94 -14.03 -12.20
C GLN A 131 32.07 -15.15 -12.76
N VAL A 132 30.78 -15.13 -12.44
CA VAL A 132 29.78 -16.11 -12.88
C VAL A 132 28.90 -15.45 -13.96
N ALA A 133 28.61 -16.18 -15.04
CA ALA A 133 27.62 -15.75 -16.03
C ALA A 133 26.20 -15.80 -15.42
N VAL A 134 25.44 -14.71 -15.54
CA VAL A 134 24.08 -14.56 -15.03
C VAL A 134 23.22 -13.93 -16.13
N GLY A 135 22.66 -14.78 -16.99
CA GLY A 135 22.03 -14.32 -18.24
C GLY A 135 23.08 -13.68 -19.16
N ASP A 136 22.78 -12.50 -19.70
CA ASP A 136 23.68 -11.75 -20.59
C ASP A 136 24.79 -10.95 -19.84
N ALA A 137 24.87 -11.07 -18.51
CA ALA A 137 25.77 -10.29 -17.66
C ALA A 137 26.75 -11.16 -16.86
N TRP A 138 27.87 -10.56 -16.45
CA TRP A 138 28.88 -11.19 -15.59
C TRP A 138 28.83 -10.59 -14.19
N GLU A 139 28.70 -11.41 -13.15
CA GLU A 139 28.66 -10.96 -11.76
C GLU A 139 29.78 -11.57 -10.92
N ALA A 140 30.37 -10.75 -10.06
CA ALA A 140 31.46 -11.12 -9.18
C ALA A 140 30.92 -11.68 -7.84
N GLN A 141 31.02 -12.99 -7.64
CA GLN A 141 30.51 -13.72 -6.46
C GLN A 141 31.64 -14.35 -5.65
N GLN A 142 31.52 -14.39 -4.33
CA GLN A 142 32.52 -15.02 -3.47
C GLN A 142 32.14 -16.48 -3.20
N LEU A 143 32.87 -17.42 -3.82
CA LEU A 143 32.62 -18.87 -3.64
C LEU A 143 33.52 -19.45 -2.56
N SER A 144 32.95 -20.33 -1.73
CA SER A 144 33.68 -21.20 -0.82
C SER A 144 34.06 -22.48 -1.55
N VAL A 145 35.36 -22.71 -1.73
CA VAL A 145 35.92 -23.89 -2.39
C VAL A 145 36.81 -24.62 -1.38
N GLN A 146 36.45 -25.86 -1.05
CA GLN A 146 37.09 -26.63 0.02
C GLN A 146 37.48 -28.03 -0.47
N PRO A 147 38.77 -28.42 -0.45
CA PRO A 147 39.15 -29.81 -0.65
C PRO A 147 38.66 -30.64 0.55
N MET A 148 38.23 -31.88 0.28
CA MET A 148 37.60 -32.78 1.25
C MET A 148 38.27 -34.16 1.20
N SER A 149 38.58 -34.73 2.36
CA SER A 149 38.97 -36.14 2.50
C SER A 149 37.78 -37.09 2.35
N SER A 150 38.04 -38.38 2.09
CA SER A 150 36.96 -39.39 2.01
C SER A 150 36.12 -39.46 3.29
N ARG A 151 36.73 -39.20 4.46
CA ARG A 151 36.05 -39.21 5.76
C ARG A 151 35.11 -38.01 5.92
N GLU A 152 35.52 -36.83 5.48
CA GLU A 152 34.68 -35.62 5.53
C GLU A 152 33.51 -35.71 4.54
N VAL A 153 33.72 -36.29 3.36
CA VAL A 153 32.64 -36.59 2.41
C VAL A 153 31.63 -37.58 3.01
N ALA A 154 32.10 -38.63 3.67
CA ALA A 154 31.21 -39.60 4.32
C ALA A 154 30.38 -38.95 5.45
N ALA A 155 30.98 -38.06 6.25
CA ALA A 155 30.28 -37.29 7.28
C ALA A 155 29.23 -36.32 6.68
N LEU A 156 29.59 -35.60 5.61
CA LEU A 156 28.69 -34.70 4.86
C LEU A 156 27.47 -35.44 4.31
N CYS A 157 27.68 -36.59 3.65
CA CYS A 157 26.57 -37.41 3.14
C CYS A 157 25.67 -37.93 4.26
N LYS A 158 26.24 -38.25 5.43
CA LYS A 158 25.46 -38.69 6.60
C LYS A 158 24.58 -37.55 7.14
N ASP A 159 25.15 -36.35 7.34
CA ASP A 159 24.42 -35.17 7.86
C ASP A 159 23.26 -34.77 6.94
N LEU A 160 23.49 -34.75 5.62
CA LEU A 160 22.43 -34.50 4.63
C LEU A 160 21.33 -35.58 4.66
N ALA A 161 21.68 -36.85 4.87
CA ALA A 161 20.70 -37.94 4.99
C ALA A 161 19.87 -37.83 6.29
N GLU A 162 20.52 -37.55 7.43
CA GLU A 162 19.83 -37.35 8.71
C GLU A 162 18.89 -36.13 8.66
N ARG A 163 19.36 -35.00 8.09
CA ARG A 163 18.54 -33.81 7.84
C ARG A 163 17.36 -34.10 6.90
N ALA A 164 17.54 -34.93 5.87
CA ALA A 164 16.46 -35.31 4.98
C ALA A 164 15.43 -36.24 5.64
N SER A 165 15.86 -37.18 6.49
CA SER A 165 14.96 -38.03 7.27
C SER A 165 14.13 -37.24 8.28
N LEU A 166 14.73 -36.25 8.96
CA LEU A 166 14.01 -35.36 9.89
C LEU A 166 12.90 -34.57 9.18
N TRP A 167 13.18 -34.05 7.98
CA TRP A 167 12.18 -33.34 7.19
C TRP A 167 11.08 -34.24 6.62
N ALA A 168 11.43 -35.43 6.13
CA ALA A 168 10.45 -36.40 5.66
C ALA A 168 9.49 -36.82 6.80
N ALA A 169 10.02 -37.02 8.01
CA ALA A 169 9.21 -37.28 9.21
C ALA A 169 8.33 -36.09 9.59
N ARG A 170 8.86 -34.86 9.58
CA ARG A 170 8.12 -33.63 9.93
C ARG A 170 6.95 -33.33 8.99
N LEU A 171 7.12 -33.60 7.69
CA LEU A 171 6.11 -33.33 6.66
C LEU A 171 5.24 -34.55 6.32
N SER A 172 5.39 -35.67 7.05
CA SER A 172 4.73 -36.95 6.75
C SER A 172 4.92 -37.42 5.30
N ALA A 173 6.06 -37.08 4.69
CA ALA A 173 6.32 -37.32 3.27
C ALA A 173 6.70 -38.80 3.04
N PRO A 174 6.04 -39.52 2.09
CA PRO A 174 6.25 -40.96 1.90
C PRO A 174 7.62 -41.33 1.33
N LYS A 175 8.39 -40.36 0.84
CA LYS A 175 9.75 -40.55 0.31
C LYS A 175 10.60 -39.32 0.60
N ALA A 176 11.72 -39.52 1.28
CA ALA A 176 12.71 -38.48 1.48
C ALA A 176 13.40 -38.16 0.15
N ALA A 177 13.11 -36.99 -0.43
CA ALA A 177 13.94 -36.44 -1.50
C ALA A 177 15.34 -36.19 -0.94
N ALA A 178 16.38 -36.69 -1.61
CA ALA A 178 17.75 -36.44 -1.16
C ALA A 178 18.05 -34.93 -1.21
N LEU A 179 18.78 -34.42 -0.23
CA LEU A 179 19.21 -33.03 -0.23
C LEU A 179 20.49 -32.86 -1.07
N PRO A 180 20.59 -31.84 -1.94
CA PRO A 180 21.84 -31.51 -2.62
C PRO A 180 22.87 -30.97 -1.62
N TYR A 181 24.15 -30.98 -2.00
CA TYR A 181 25.26 -30.66 -1.09
C TYR A 181 25.26 -29.20 -0.57
N ASP A 182 24.65 -28.27 -1.29
CA ASP A 182 24.51 -26.89 -0.87
C ASP A 182 23.39 -26.67 0.17
N ALA A 183 22.49 -27.67 0.33
CA ALA A 183 21.38 -27.61 1.28
C ALA A 183 21.80 -27.51 2.75
N LEU A 184 23.07 -27.78 3.07
CA LEU A 184 23.62 -27.44 4.38
C LEU A 184 23.46 -25.94 4.69
N ALA A 185 23.66 -25.09 3.69
CA ALA A 185 23.56 -23.63 3.80
C ALA A 185 22.14 -23.10 3.58
N TRP A 186 21.14 -23.97 3.41
CA TRP A 186 19.75 -23.57 3.24
C TRP A 186 19.07 -23.26 4.57
N THR A 187 18.16 -22.29 4.55
CA THR A 187 17.25 -21.99 5.66
C THR A 187 16.24 -23.12 5.89
N GLN A 188 15.48 -23.04 6.98
CA GLN A 188 14.36 -23.97 7.23
C GLN A 188 13.32 -23.91 6.09
N GLN A 189 12.98 -22.71 5.62
CA GLN A 189 12.03 -22.50 4.52
C GLN A 189 12.54 -23.06 3.19
N GLU A 190 13.82 -22.85 2.87
CA GLU A 190 14.43 -23.39 1.65
C GLU A 190 14.39 -24.94 1.64
N CYS A 191 14.66 -25.59 2.78
CA CYS A 191 14.43 -27.03 2.90
C CYS A 191 12.95 -27.41 2.76
N GLU A 192 12.03 -26.68 3.38
CA GLU A 192 10.60 -26.99 3.31
C GLU A 192 10.07 -26.96 1.87
N LEU A 193 10.46 -25.95 1.09
CA LEU A 193 10.14 -25.87 -0.35
C LEU A 193 10.68 -27.06 -1.15
N TRP A 194 11.92 -27.51 -0.86
CA TRP A 194 12.49 -28.70 -1.50
C TRP A 194 11.66 -29.96 -1.23
N PHE A 195 11.26 -30.20 0.02
CA PHE A 195 10.49 -31.40 0.37
C PHE A 195 9.05 -31.35 -0.12
N ARG A 196 8.37 -30.20 0.00
CA ARG A 196 6.99 -30.01 -0.50
C ARG A 196 6.90 -30.12 -2.03
N THR A 197 7.94 -29.75 -2.76
CA THR A 197 8.02 -29.94 -4.22
C THR A 197 8.60 -31.30 -4.63
N HIS A 198 8.86 -32.21 -3.68
CA HIS A 198 9.48 -33.52 -3.91
C HIS A 198 10.84 -33.46 -4.65
N GLY A 199 11.63 -32.42 -4.37
CA GLY A 199 12.93 -32.17 -5.00
C GLY A 199 12.87 -31.61 -6.42
N ARG A 200 11.68 -31.20 -6.90
CA ARG A 200 11.49 -30.62 -8.25
C ARG A 200 11.80 -29.11 -8.29
N LEU A 201 11.80 -28.42 -7.16
CA LEU A 201 12.25 -27.03 -7.03
C LEU A 201 13.49 -26.93 -6.16
N HIS A 202 14.61 -26.52 -6.77
CA HIS A 202 15.76 -26.05 -6.02
C HIS A 202 15.48 -24.61 -5.54
N PRO A 203 15.49 -24.32 -4.22
CA PRO A 203 15.01 -23.05 -3.67
C PRO A 203 15.89 -21.83 -4.01
N ARG A 204 17.03 -22.05 -4.66
CA ARG A 204 17.93 -20.99 -5.16
C ARG A 204 17.93 -20.82 -6.68
N ASP A 205 17.12 -21.58 -7.42
CA ASP A 205 16.97 -21.42 -8.87
C ASP A 205 16.39 -20.04 -9.20
N GLY A 206 17.26 -19.08 -9.54
CA GLY A 206 16.86 -17.68 -9.81
C GLY A 206 17.12 -16.69 -8.67
N ALA A 207 17.75 -17.10 -7.58
CA ALA A 207 17.95 -16.26 -6.38
C ALA A 207 18.91 -15.05 -6.53
N HIS A 208 19.39 -14.75 -7.74
CA HIS A 208 20.14 -13.54 -8.07
C HIS A 208 19.32 -12.26 -7.87
N ARG A 209 17.99 -12.31 -8.03
CA ARG A 209 17.11 -11.14 -7.84
C ARG A 209 16.83 -10.84 -6.37
N CYS A 210 16.63 -11.87 -5.54
CA CYS A 210 16.32 -11.73 -4.11
C CYS A 210 17.38 -10.97 -3.32
N GLN A 211 18.66 -11.02 -3.72
CA GLN A 211 19.75 -10.38 -2.97
C GLN A 211 20.11 -8.98 -3.47
N HIS A 212 19.89 -8.65 -4.76
CA HIS A 212 20.23 -7.31 -5.30
C HIS A 212 19.41 -6.17 -4.68
N ALA A 213 18.14 -6.41 -4.35
CA ALA A 213 17.28 -5.44 -3.67
C ALA A 213 17.84 -4.97 -2.30
N SER A 214 18.71 -5.77 -1.65
CA SER A 214 19.28 -5.44 -0.34
C SER A 214 20.45 -4.45 -0.39
N ARG A 215 20.99 -4.10 -1.57
CA ARG A 215 22.24 -3.31 -1.69
C ARG A 215 22.18 -2.09 -2.60
N LEU A 216 21.09 -1.86 -3.35
CA LEU A 216 20.96 -0.72 -4.27
C LEU A 216 19.67 0.10 -4.04
N ASP A 217 19.55 0.71 -2.85
CA ASP A 217 19.12 2.11 -2.71
C ASP A 217 19.22 2.59 -1.25
N ARG A 218 20.35 3.23 -0.90
CA ARG A 218 20.46 4.13 0.25
C ARG A 218 20.58 5.58 -0.23
N ALA A 219 19.63 6.05 -1.03
CA ALA A 219 19.55 7.45 -1.46
C ALA A 219 18.10 7.88 -1.83
N GLY A 220 17.44 8.59 -0.90
CA GLY A 220 16.21 9.35 -1.18
C GLY A 220 14.87 8.63 -0.91
N PRO A 221 13.74 9.37 -0.88
CA PRO A 221 12.42 8.85 -0.58
C PRO A 221 11.78 8.17 -1.81
N ARG A 222 12.37 7.08 -2.30
CA ARG A 222 11.77 6.25 -3.35
C ARG A 222 10.63 5.41 -2.77
N ARG A 223 9.60 5.17 -3.58
CA ARG A 223 8.52 4.24 -3.21
C ARG A 223 9.08 2.83 -3.17
N LYS A 224 8.72 2.09 -2.11
CA LYS A 224 9.07 0.67 -1.90
C LYS A 224 8.66 -0.22 -3.08
N ARG A 225 9.41 -1.31 -3.29
CA ARG A 225 9.23 -2.23 -4.42
C ARG A 225 8.02 -3.14 -4.21
N VAL A 226 7.32 -3.47 -5.31
CA VAL A 226 6.15 -4.36 -5.31
C VAL A 226 6.45 -5.64 -6.09
N SER A 227 6.14 -6.79 -5.52
CA SER A 227 6.10 -8.07 -6.25
C SER A 227 4.65 -8.51 -6.42
N VAL A 228 4.16 -8.49 -7.66
CA VAL A 228 2.92 -9.16 -8.04
C VAL A 228 3.22 -10.65 -8.14
N ILE A 229 2.39 -11.49 -7.55
CA ILE A 229 2.55 -12.94 -7.56
C ILE A 229 1.35 -13.62 -8.23
N THR A 230 1.63 -14.63 -9.07
CA THR A 230 0.61 -15.42 -9.74
C THR A 230 0.97 -16.91 -9.78
N PRO A 231 0.23 -17.77 -9.06
CA PRO A 231 0.29 -19.22 -9.25
C PRO A 231 -0.56 -19.63 -10.47
N THR A 232 -0.03 -20.47 -11.35
CA THR A 232 -0.75 -20.91 -12.57
C THR A 232 -0.47 -22.38 -12.94
N THR A 233 -1.08 -22.85 -14.03
CA THR A 233 -0.98 -24.20 -14.62
C THR A 233 -1.00 -24.13 -16.15
N GLU A 234 -0.47 -25.16 -16.81
CA GLU A 234 -0.53 -25.31 -18.28
C GLU A 234 -1.93 -25.09 -18.88
N SER A 235 -2.99 -25.57 -18.20
CA SER A 235 -4.39 -25.39 -18.61
C SER A 235 -4.89 -23.94 -18.61
N ARG A 236 -4.13 -23.01 -18.00
CA ARG A 236 -4.46 -21.58 -17.84
C ARG A 236 -3.58 -20.68 -18.73
N GLN A 237 -2.69 -21.25 -19.56
CA GLN A 237 -1.79 -20.50 -20.46
C GLN A 237 -2.50 -19.48 -21.37
N ALA A 238 -3.78 -19.69 -21.71
CA ALA A 238 -4.58 -18.77 -22.51
C ALA A 238 -4.80 -17.38 -21.87
N PHE A 239 -4.55 -17.22 -20.56
CA PHE A 239 -4.68 -15.94 -19.87
C PHE A 239 -3.35 -15.19 -19.71
N HIS A 240 -2.21 -15.83 -19.95
CA HIS A 240 -0.88 -15.31 -19.57
C HIS A 240 -0.49 -14.00 -20.25
N GLU A 241 -0.85 -13.81 -21.53
CA GLU A 241 -0.65 -12.54 -22.24
C GLU A 241 -1.46 -11.39 -21.61
N LYS A 242 -2.66 -11.69 -21.12
CA LYS A 242 -3.55 -10.71 -20.49
C LYS A 242 -3.09 -10.36 -19.09
N LEU A 243 -2.61 -11.36 -18.33
CA LEU A 243 -1.92 -11.16 -17.05
C LEU A 243 -0.71 -10.24 -17.20
N TRP A 244 0.15 -10.48 -18.21
CA TRP A 244 1.29 -9.62 -18.49
C TRP A 244 0.86 -8.18 -18.80
N ALA A 245 -0.15 -7.99 -19.65
CA ALA A 245 -0.66 -6.65 -19.99
C ALA A 245 -1.28 -5.93 -18.78
N CYS A 246 -2.04 -6.64 -17.93
CA CYS A 246 -2.55 -6.10 -16.66
C CYS A 246 -1.44 -5.69 -15.70
N PHE A 247 -0.36 -6.49 -15.62
CA PHE A 247 0.83 -6.17 -14.83
C PHE A 247 1.55 -4.93 -15.38
N GLU A 248 1.90 -4.91 -16.66
CA GLU A 248 2.67 -3.85 -17.30
C GLU A 248 1.99 -2.48 -17.13
N ALA A 249 0.66 -2.44 -17.33
CA ALA A 249 -0.17 -1.26 -17.24
C ALA A 249 -0.33 -0.65 -15.83
N GLN A 250 0.17 -1.28 -14.76
CA GLN A 250 0.03 -0.75 -13.40
C GLN A 250 0.80 0.57 -13.20
N ASP A 251 0.19 1.55 -12.52
CA ASP A 251 0.76 2.88 -12.26
C ASP A 251 1.90 2.90 -11.22
N TRP A 252 2.27 1.74 -10.66
CA TRP A 252 3.41 1.61 -9.76
C TRP A 252 4.73 1.49 -10.55
N PRO A 253 5.75 2.34 -10.25
CA PRO A 253 6.97 2.41 -11.05
C PRO A 253 7.94 1.24 -10.78
N ASP A 254 8.18 0.89 -9.52
CA ASP A 254 9.09 -0.19 -9.13
C ASP A 254 8.30 -1.46 -8.77
N LYS A 255 8.07 -2.28 -9.79
CA LYS A 255 7.27 -3.50 -9.72
C LYS A 255 7.93 -4.65 -10.48
N GLU A 256 7.64 -5.88 -10.04
CA GLU A 256 7.94 -7.13 -10.74
C GLU A 256 6.76 -8.10 -10.67
N LEU A 257 6.71 -9.04 -11.61
CA LEU A 257 5.77 -10.15 -11.67
C LEU A 257 6.53 -11.45 -11.39
N VAL A 258 6.05 -12.24 -10.43
CA VAL A 258 6.58 -13.56 -10.08
C VAL A 258 5.53 -14.61 -10.42
N VAL A 259 5.81 -15.41 -11.45
CA VAL A 259 4.90 -16.45 -11.93
C VAL A 259 5.47 -17.82 -11.59
N VAL A 260 4.67 -18.65 -10.92
CA VAL A 260 4.97 -20.08 -10.71
C VAL A 260 3.98 -20.91 -11.51
N GLU A 261 4.48 -21.51 -12.60
CA GLU A 261 3.71 -22.40 -13.45
C GLU A 261 4.14 -23.85 -13.24
N THR A 262 3.17 -24.74 -13.12
CA THR A 262 3.36 -26.18 -13.28
C THR A 262 2.72 -26.68 -14.56
N TYR A 263 3.38 -27.60 -15.24
CA TYR A 263 2.93 -28.13 -16.52
C TYR A 263 3.21 -29.63 -16.66
N GLN A 264 2.50 -30.30 -17.57
CA GLN A 264 2.68 -31.71 -17.90
C GLN A 264 3.37 -31.87 -19.26
N HIS A 265 3.01 -31.06 -20.28
CA HIS A 265 3.57 -31.18 -21.63
C HIS A 265 4.47 -29.99 -22.01
N GLN A 266 3.96 -28.76 -21.93
CA GLN A 266 4.67 -27.55 -22.31
C GLN A 266 4.53 -26.42 -21.28
N SER A 267 5.61 -25.67 -21.06
CA SER A 267 5.59 -24.41 -20.32
C SER A 267 5.06 -23.26 -21.20
N SER A 268 4.58 -22.19 -20.59
CA SER A 268 4.00 -21.05 -21.30
C SER A 268 4.95 -20.40 -22.31
N ALA A 269 4.54 -20.41 -23.58
CA ALA A 269 5.24 -19.71 -24.67
C ALA A 269 5.33 -18.19 -24.44
N CYS A 270 4.30 -17.58 -23.85
CA CYS A 270 4.26 -16.15 -23.52
C CYS A 270 5.40 -15.77 -22.56
N PHE A 271 5.52 -16.45 -21.41
CA PHE A 271 6.57 -16.16 -20.44
C PHE A 271 7.96 -16.65 -20.88
N ALA A 272 8.03 -17.70 -21.71
CA ALA A 272 9.28 -18.10 -22.36
C ALA A 272 9.80 -17.02 -23.33
N ALA A 273 8.93 -16.35 -24.09
CA ALA A 273 9.30 -15.23 -24.95
C ALA A 273 9.74 -13.98 -24.18
N LEU A 274 9.30 -13.84 -22.92
CA LEU A 274 9.69 -12.77 -22.00
C LEU A 274 10.92 -13.13 -21.13
N ALA A 275 11.62 -14.23 -21.43
CA ALA A 275 12.86 -14.59 -20.75
C ALA A 275 13.90 -13.46 -20.83
N GLY A 276 14.59 -13.21 -19.71
CA GLY A 276 15.53 -12.09 -19.57
C GLY A 276 14.89 -10.75 -19.17
N ASN A 277 13.56 -10.60 -19.22
CA ASN A 277 12.91 -9.38 -18.73
C ASN A 277 13.16 -9.21 -17.21
N ARG A 278 13.73 -8.06 -16.83
CA ARG A 278 14.08 -7.73 -15.43
C ARG A 278 12.88 -7.61 -14.50
N GLN A 279 11.69 -7.36 -15.04
CA GLN A 279 10.44 -7.31 -14.29
C GLN A 279 9.74 -8.67 -14.18
N LEU A 280 10.17 -9.71 -14.91
CA LEU A 280 9.57 -11.05 -14.86
C LEU A 280 10.48 -12.08 -14.17
N THR A 281 10.02 -12.65 -13.06
CA THR A 281 10.60 -13.84 -12.43
C THR A 281 9.68 -15.02 -12.73
N TYR A 282 10.04 -15.84 -13.71
CA TYR A 282 9.21 -16.95 -14.18
C TYR A 282 9.82 -18.30 -13.79
N ILE A 283 9.03 -19.12 -13.09
CA ILE A 283 9.43 -20.41 -12.52
C ILE A 283 8.47 -21.46 -13.07
N SER A 284 8.84 -22.10 -14.17
CA SER A 284 8.09 -23.21 -14.76
C SER A 284 8.67 -24.56 -14.31
N ARG A 285 7.84 -25.51 -13.87
CA ARG A 285 8.29 -26.89 -13.55
C ARG A 285 7.34 -27.94 -14.09
N GLN A 286 7.92 -28.97 -14.71
CA GLN A 286 7.18 -30.13 -15.16
C GLN A 286 6.81 -31.02 -13.95
N VAL A 287 5.54 -31.44 -13.89
CA VAL A 287 4.99 -32.31 -12.84
C VAL A 287 4.21 -33.48 -13.46
N PRO A 288 4.17 -34.66 -12.83
CA PRO A 288 3.34 -35.76 -13.30
C PRO A 288 1.85 -35.43 -13.29
N ALA A 289 1.09 -36.10 -14.16
CA ALA A 289 -0.36 -36.03 -14.16
C ALA A 289 -0.93 -36.45 -12.79
N GLY A 290 -1.72 -35.56 -12.16
CA GLY A 290 -2.29 -35.78 -10.83
C GLY A 290 -1.38 -35.40 -9.64
N GLU A 291 -0.13 -34.98 -9.89
CA GLU A 291 0.81 -34.49 -8.86
C GLU A 291 1.06 -32.97 -8.98
N ASP A 292 0.01 -32.18 -9.26
CA ASP A 292 0.17 -30.72 -9.28
C ASP A 292 0.44 -30.16 -7.88
N TRP A 293 1.26 -29.12 -7.80
CA TRP A 293 1.51 -28.39 -6.57
C TRP A 293 0.28 -27.60 -6.14
N SER A 294 0.07 -27.52 -4.83
CA SER A 294 -1.05 -26.77 -4.28
C SER A 294 -0.94 -25.27 -4.54
N ILE A 295 -2.07 -24.55 -4.52
CA ILE A 295 -2.10 -23.09 -4.70
C ILE A 295 -1.29 -22.42 -3.59
N GLY A 296 -1.41 -22.89 -2.34
CA GLY A 296 -0.64 -22.37 -1.22
C GLY A 296 0.86 -22.61 -1.37
N LEU A 297 1.28 -23.79 -1.82
CA LEU A 297 2.69 -24.07 -2.14
C LEU A 297 3.20 -23.16 -3.26
N LYS A 298 2.46 -23.01 -4.37
CA LYS A 298 2.82 -22.09 -5.46
C LYS A 298 2.96 -20.65 -4.96
N ARG A 299 2.05 -20.17 -4.09
CA ARG A 299 2.18 -18.83 -3.46
C ARG A 299 3.39 -18.71 -2.53
N ASN A 300 3.67 -19.72 -1.70
CA ASN A 300 4.88 -19.75 -0.86
C ASN A 300 6.16 -19.65 -1.72
N ILE A 301 6.19 -20.33 -2.87
CA ILE A 301 7.29 -20.24 -3.85
C ILE A 301 7.35 -18.84 -4.45
N CYS A 302 6.23 -18.26 -4.88
CA CYS A 302 6.22 -16.89 -5.41
C CYS A 302 6.78 -15.87 -4.40
N VAL A 303 6.37 -15.93 -3.13
CA VAL A 303 6.84 -14.96 -2.11
C VAL A 303 8.31 -15.17 -1.73
N HIS A 304 8.79 -16.42 -1.78
CA HIS A 304 10.22 -16.75 -1.61
C HIS A 304 11.10 -16.10 -2.69
N PHE A 305 10.64 -16.11 -3.96
CA PHE A 305 11.37 -15.50 -5.09
C PHE A 305 11.03 -14.03 -5.34
N ALA A 306 9.98 -13.50 -4.73
CA ALA A 306 9.66 -12.09 -4.70
C ALA A 306 10.74 -11.29 -3.97
N THR A 307 10.98 -10.05 -4.40
CA THR A 307 12.00 -9.16 -3.82
C THR A 307 11.42 -7.88 -3.21
N GLY A 308 10.14 -7.57 -3.48
CA GLY A 308 9.46 -6.37 -3.02
C GLY A 308 9.12 -6.37 -1.52
N ASP A 309 8.95 -5.17 -0.98
CA ASP A 309 8.42 -4.94 0.37
C ASP A 309 6.93 -5.27 0.47
N TYR A 310 6.20 -5.08 -0.65
CA TYR A 310 4.78 -5.40 -0.77
C TYR A 310 4.60 -6.55 -1.75
N ILE A 311 3.74 -7.49 -1.37
CA ILE A 311 3.27 -8.59 -2.19
C ILE A 311 1.83 -8.27 -2.62
N VAL A 312 1.52 -8.48 -3.90
CA VAL A 312 0.18 -8.31 -4.47
C VAL A 312 -0.20 -9.59 -5.19
N HIS A 313 -1.39 -10.13 -4.97
CA HIS A 313 -1.89 -11.28 -5.73
C HIS A 313 -2.56 -10.79 -7.01
N PHE A 314 -2.14 -11.34 -8.16
CA PHE A 314 -2.96 -11.39 -9.37
C PHE A 314 -3.28 -12.86 -9.66
N ASP A 315 -4.55 -13.23 -9.71
CA ASP A 315 -4.98 -14.49 -10.34
C ASP A 315 -4.96 -14.29 -11.87
N ASP A 316 -4.61 -15.32 -12.67
CA ASP A 316 -4.33 -15.11 -14.10
C ASP A 316 -5.57 -14.80 -14.96
N ASP A 317 -6.77 -15.19 -14.51
CA ASP A 317 -8.06 -15.03 -15.20
C ASP A 317 -8.79 -13.71 -14.89
N ASP A 318 -8.24 -12.90 -14.00
CA ASP A 318 -8.85 -11.67 -13.52
C ASP A 318 -8.29 -10.42 -14.23
N LEU A 319 -9.08 -9.33 -14.27
CA LEU A 319 -8.63 -8.03 -14.75
C LEU A 319 -8.38 -7.06 -13.60
N TYR A 320 -7.16 -6.54 -13.54
CA TYR A 320 -6.72 -5.54 -12.57
C TYR A 320 -6.48 -4.21 -13.24
N ALA A 321 -7.23 -3.17 -12.83
CA ALA A 321 -7.14 -1.84 -13.41
C ALA A 321 -5.75 -1.20 -13.20
N VAL A 322 -5.39 -0.22 -14.06
CA VAL A 322 -4.13 0.55 -14.03
C VAL A 322 -3.74 1.03 -12.62
N ARG A 323 -4.72 1.39 -11.78
CA ARG A 323 -4.50 1.99 -10.46
C ARG A 323 -4.69 1.01 -9.30
N TYR A 324 -4.82 -0.30 -9.58
CA TYR A 324 -5.08 -1.31 -8.57
C TYR A 324 -4.00 -1.33 -7.49
N ILE A 325 -2.73 -1.55 -7.87
CA ILE A 325 -1.61 -1.62 -6.91
C ILE A 325 -1.51 -0.36 -6.06
N SER A 326 -1.53 0.83 -6.67
CA SER A 326 -1.38 2.05 -5.89
C SER A 326 -2.59 2.37 -5.02
N THR A 327 -3.78 1.87 -5.34
CA THR A 327 -4.97 2.04 -4.49
C THR A 327 -4.92 1.09 -3.29
N MET A 328 -4.62 -0.20 -3.52
CA MET A 328 -4.51 -1.20 -2.46
C MET A 328 -3.38 -0.89 -1.47
N ILE A 329 -2.21 -0.44 -1.95
CA ILE A 329 -1.10 -0.04 -1.07
C ILE A 329 -1.42 1.24 -0.28
N ARG A 330 -2.17 2.20 -0.84
CA ARG A 330 -2.62 3.39 -0.09
C ARG A 330 -3.64 3.06 1.00
N ALA A 331 -4.37 1.96 0.89
CA ALA A 331 -5.30 1.49 1.91
C ALA A 331 -4.58 0.85 3.12
N LEU A 332 -3.30 0.49 3.01
CA LEU A 332 -2.51 0.00 4.14
C LEU A 332 -2.26 1.13 5.15
N GLY A 333 -2.97 1.10 6.27
CA GLY A 333 -2.71 1.98 7.41
C GLY A 333 -1.33 1.73 8.04
N PRO A 334 -0.88 2.60 8.96
CA PRO A 334 0.41 2.45 9.65
C PRO A 334 0.59 1.10 10.36
N ARG A 335 -0.51 0.54 10.89
CA ARG A 335 -0.55 -0.75 11.60
C ARG A 335 -1.05 -1.93 10.75
N SER A 336 -1.48 -1.69 9.51
CA SER A 336 -2.05 -2.74 8.65
C SER A 336 -0.93 -3.52 7.96
N LEU A 337 -0.90 -4.84 8.19
CA LEU A 337 -0.03 -5.78 7.50
C LEU A 337 -0.56 -6.13 6.11
N GLY A 338 -1.88 -6.15 5.92
CA GLY A 338 -2.54 -6.47 4.66
C GLY A 338 -3.71 -5.54 4.32
N ALA A 339 -4.13 -5.61 3.06
CA ALA A 339 -5.32 -4.99 2.48
C ALA A 339 -5.97 -5.99 1.53
N LYS A 340 -7.30 -5.92 1.42
CA LYS A 340 -8.13 -6.85 0.64
C LYS A 340 -9.37 -6.15 0.10
N LEU A 341 -9.83 -6.51 -1.10
CA LEU A 341 -11.16 -6.08 -1.54
C LEU A 341 -12.26 -6.77 -0.71
N SER A 342 -13.16 -5.97 -0.12
CA SER A 342 -14.39 -6.44 0.54
C SER A 342 -15.60 -6.41 -0.38
N SER A 343 -15.51 -5.76 -1.54
CA SER A 343 -16.47 -5.88 -2.64
C SER A 343 -15.75 -5.67 -3.97
N TRP A 344 -16.29 -6.22 -5.05
CA TRP A 344 -15.63 -6.26 -6.36
C TRP A 344 -16.64 -6.48 -7.51
N TYR A 345 -16.15 -6.37 -8.73
CA TYR A 345 -16.93 -6.62 -9.93
C TYR A 345 -16.69 -8.05 -10.43
N ILE A 346 -17.71 -8.62 -11.07
CA ILE A 346 -17.68 -9.98 -11.61
C ILE A 346 -18.03 -9.92 -13.09
N PHE A 347 -17.35 -10.75 -13.89
CA PHE A 347 -17.85 -11.19 -15.18
C PHE A 347 -18.11 -12.69 -15.12
N ASP A 348 -19.38 -13.08 -15.13
CA ASP A 348 -19.77 -14.49 -15.21
C ASP A 348 -19.85 -14.92 -16.67
N ARG A 349 -18.95 -15.84 -17.04
CA ARG A 349 -18.86 -16.46 -18.37
C ARG A 349 -20.06 -17.36 -18.67
N ALA A 350 -20.73 -17.94 -17.66
CA ALA A 350 -21.84 -18.87 -17.88
C ALA A 350 -23.10 -18.14 -18.34
N SER A 351 -23.51 -17.07 -17.66
CA SER A 351 -24.60 -16.17 -18.09
C SER A 351 -24.14 -15.09 -19.09
N ASN A 352 -22.83 -14.95 -19.28
CA ASN A 352 -22.20 -13.89 -20.07
C ASN A 352 -22.73 -12.52 -19.64
N SER A 353 -22.53 -12.19 -18.37
CA SER A 353 -23.05 -10.99 -17.74
C SER A 353 -22.07 -10.39 -16.74
N PHE A 354 -22.17 -9.07 -16.56
CA PHE A 354 -21.39 -8.33 -15.57
C PHE A 354 -22.22 -8.15 -14.31
N GLY A 355 -21.57 -8.20 -13.15
CA GLY A 355 -22.21 -7.96 -11.88
C GLY A 355 -21.29 -7.29 -10.87
N PHE A 356 -21.87 -6.96 -9.73
CA PHE A 356 -21.16 -6.47 -8.55
C PHE A 356 -21.44 -7.42 -7.38
N CYS A 357 -20.40 -7.82 -6.64
CA CYS A 357 -20.50 -8.66 -5.45
C CYS A 357 -20.04 -7.88 -4.22
N ASP A 358 -20.83 -7.95 -3.16
CA ASP A 358 -20.50 -7.47 -1.82
C ASP A 358 -20.87 -8.61 -0.87
N PRO A 359 -19.91 -9.47 -0.48
CA PRO A 359 -20.22 -10.71 0.23
C PRO A 359 -20.78 -10.48 1.63
N GLU A 360 -20.57 -9.29 2.20
CA GLU A 360 -21.18 -8.89 3.46
C GLU A 360 -22.67 -8.65 3.28
N LEU A 361 -23.05 -7.73 2.37
CA LEU A 361 -24.45 -7.43 2.08
C LEU A 361 -25.21 -8.66 1.58
N CYS A 362 -24.63 -9.42 0.65
CA CYS A 362 -25.23 -10.67 0.17
C CYS A 362 -25.39 -11.70 1.30
N GLY A 363 -24.46 -11.74 2.27
CA GLY A 363 -24.55 -12.63 3.42
C GLY A 363 -25.66 -12.24 4.39
N ARG A 364 -25.83 -10.94 4.66
CA ARG A 364 -26.91 -10.38 5.48
C ARG A 364 -28.29 -10.60 4.84
N GLU A 365 -28.44 -10.32 3.54
CA GLU A 365 -29.68 -10.59 2.78
C GLU A 365 -30.07 -12.08 2.77
N GLN A 366 -29.07 -12.98 2.70
CA GLN A 366 -29.25 -14.43 2.76
C GLN A 366 -29.44 -14.97 4.20
N GLN A 367 -29.41 -14.10 5.22
CA GLN A 367 -29.51 -14.46 6.65
C GLN A 367 -28.48 -15.53 7.07
N LEU A 368 -27.26 -15.44 6.54
CA LEU A 368 -26.19 -16.38 6.85
C LEU A 368 -25.63 -16.16 8.26
N PRO A 369 -25.08 -17.21 8.90
CA PRO A 369 -24.35 -17.05 10.16
C PRO A 369 -23.17 -16.09 10.00
N GLU A 370 -22.94 -15.23 10.99
CA GLU A 370 -21.88 -14.20 10.99
C GLU A 370 -20.50 -14.76 10.62
N GLU A 371 -20.14 -15.93 11.14
CA GLU A 371 -18.89 -16.61 10.80
C GLU A 371 -18.76 -16.92 9.30
N LEU A 372 -19.86 -17.30 8.63
CA LEU A 372 -19.86 -17.55 7.18
C LEU A 372 -19.79 -16.24 6.37
N ILE A 373 -20.39 -15.15 6.87
CA ILE A 373 -20.26 -13.81 6.29
C ILE A 373 -18.79 -13.38 6.37
N ARG A 374 -18.20 -13.45 7.57
CA ARG A 374 -16.78 -13.18 7.83
C ARG A 374 -15.87 -14.01 6.92
N GLN A 375 -16.13 -15.30 6.76
CA GLN A 375 -15.36 -16.16 5.87
C GLN A 375 -15.45 -15.75 4.40
N ARG A 376 -16.60 -15.25 3.92
CA ARG A 376 -16.73 -14.72 2.56
C ARG A 376 -16.06 -13.36 2.38
N VAL A 377 -16.12 -12.48 3.39
CA VAL A 377 -15.47 -11.16 3.38
C VAL A 377 -13.94 -11.28 3.40
N TYR A 378 -13.40 -12.22 4.19
CA TYR A 378 -11.96 -12.49 4.33
C TYR A 378 -11.48 -13.73 3.52
N GLY A 379 -12.26 -14.20 2.56
CA GLY A 379 -11.87 -15.23 1.58
C GLY A 379 -11.69 -14.65 0.17
N TYR A 380 -11.40 -15.49 -0.83
CA TYR A 380 -11.12 -15.10 -2.21
C TYR A 380 -9.74 -14.48 -2.43
N GLY A 381 -8.77 -15.37 -2.68
CA GLY A 381 -7.34 -15.14 -2.84
C GLY A 381 -6.90 -14.09 -3.86
N PHE A 382 -7.72 -13.75 -4.85
CA PHE A 382 -7.34 -12.90 -5.99
C PHE A 382 -7.07 -11.43 -5.62
N SER A 383 -7.51 -10.96 -4.44
CA SER A 383 -7.52 -9.52 -4.10
C SER A 383 -6.53 -9.08 -3.01
N TYR A 384 -5.59 -9.94 -2.62
CA TYR A 384 -4.68 -9.64 -1.50
C TYR A 384 -3.53 -8.71 -1.88
N THR A 385 -3.25 -7.76 -0.98
CA THR A 385 -2.04 -6.92 -0.99
C THR A 385 -1.49 -6.86 0.43
N PHE A 386 -0.25 -7.28 0.68
CA PHE A 386 0.32 -7.31 2.03
C PHE A 386 1.79 -6.92 2.07
N ARG A 387 2.25 -6.46 3.24
CA ARG A 387 3.66 -6.26 3.55
C ARG A 387 4.33 -7.62 3.69
N ARG A 388 5.54 -7.81 3.15
CA ARG A 388 6.31 -9.06 3.27
C ARG A 388 6.36 -9.61 4.70
N GLU A 389 6.45 -8.72 5.69
CA GLU A 389 6.35 -8.98 7.13
C GLU A 389 5.17 -9.91 7.52
N ALA A 390 4.02 -9.81 6.85
CA ALA A 390 2.87 -10.68 7.07
C ALA A 390 3.19 -12.15 6.76
N PHE A 391 3.94 -12.40 5.69
CA PHE A 391 4.39 -13.74 5.28
C PHE A 391 5.52 -14.27 6.17
N GLU A 392 6.35 -13.38 6.71
CA GLU A 392 7.39 -13.72 7.69
C GLU A 392 6.79 -14.18 9.03
N ARG A 393 5.60 -13.68 9.39
CA ARG A 393 4.82 -14.12 10.56
C ARG A 393 4.06 -15.43 10.32
N LEU A 394 3.48 -15.62 9.13
CA LEU A 394 2.70 -16.81 8.77
C LEU A 394 2.78 -17.11 7.27
N GLN A 395 3.01 -18.37 6.89
CA GLN A 395 3.04 -18.81 5.48
C GLN A 395 1.70 -19.44 5.07
N PHE A 396 1.43 -19.55 3.77
CA PHE A 396 0.22 -20.23 3.29
C PHE A 396 0.30 -21.74 3.58
N GLU A 397 -0.83 -22.34 3.97
CA GLU A 397 -0.91 -23.81 4.06
C GLU A 397 -0.83 -24.44 2.67
N ASP A 398 -0.19 -25.61 2.59
CA ASP A 398 -0.02 -26.41 1.37
C ASP A 398 -1.31 -27.15 1.00
N VAL A 399 -2.32 -26.38 0.60
CA VAL A 399 -3.66 -26.84 0.18
C VAL A 399 -4.10 -26.11 -1.09
N CYS A 400 -4.96 -26.75 -1.88
CA CYS A 400 -5.50 -26.18 -3.12
C CYS A 400 -6.79 -25.36 -2.91
N PHE A 401 -7.29 -25.29 -1.68
CA PHE A 401 -8.52 -24.61 -1.33
C PHE A 401 -8.44 -24.07 0.10
N GLY A 402 -8.72 -22.78 0.28
CA GLY A 402 -8.73 -22.13 1.58
C GLY A 402 -7.34 -21.87 2.18
N GLU A 403 -6.28 -21.94 1.37
CA GLU A 403 -4.94 -21.49 1.76
C GLU A 403 -4.93 -19.99 2.13
N ASP A 404 -5.73 -19.21 1.41
CA ASP A 404 -5.88 -17.76 1.51
C ASP A 404 -6.60 -17.34 2.80
N ILE A 405 -7.74 -17.95 3.09
CA ILE A 405 -8.56 -17.66 4.26
C ILE A 405 -7.86 -18.09 5.54
N LYS A 406 -7.13 -19.22 5.53
CA LYS A 406 -6.33 -19.68 6.67
C LYS A 406 -5.18 -18.73 6.99
N PHE A 407 -4.46 -18.26 5.96
CA PHE A 407 -3.43 -17.22 6.11
C PHE A 407 -4.01 -15.94 6.73
N VAL A 408 -5.14 -15.45 6.23
CA VAL A 408 -5.78 -14.24 6.76
C VAL A 408 -6.33 -14.42 8.17
N PHE A 409 -7.07 -15.49 8.46
CA PHE A 409 -7.59 -15.75 9.80
C PHE A 409 -6.46 -15.99 10.82
N GLY A 410 -5.35 -16.61 10.41
CA GLY A 410 -4.17 -16.73 11.25
C GLY A 410 -3.54 -15.37 11.57
N LEU A 411 -3.42 -14.46 10.61
CA LEU A 411 -2.96 -13.08 10.85
C LEU A 411 -3.93 -12.28 11.73
N LEU A 412 -5.24 -12.42 11.52
CA LEU A 412 -6.27 -11.79 12.36
C LEU A 412 -6.24 -12.32 13.80
N HIS A 413 -5.87 -13.59 14.00
CA HIS A 413 -5.70 -14.20 15.32
C HIS A 413 -4.43 -13.73 16.03
N LEU A 414 -3.32 -13.57 15.30
CA LEU A 414 -2.03 -13.14 15.86
C LEU A 414 -1.99 -11.63 16.17
N GLU A 415 -2.59 -10.80 15.31
CA GLU A 415 -2.43 -9.34 15.32
C GLU A 415 -3.72 -8.55 15.65
N GLY A 416 -4.86 -9.24 15.72
CA GLY A 416 -6.18 -8.62 15.86
C GLY A 416 -6.76 -8.04 14.56
N PRO A 417 -8.01 -7.56 14.59
CA PRO A 417 -8.77 -7.22 13.38
C PRO A 417 -8.20 -6.06 12.56
N GLY A 418 -7.44 -5.14 13.18
CA GLY A 418 -6.85 -3.98 12.49
C GLY A 418 -5.67 -4.30 11.55
N CYS A 419 -5.20 -5.55 11.51
CA CYS A 419 -4.06 -5.93 10.69
C CYS A 419 -4.39 -6.06 9.19
N ILE A 420 -5.66 -6.28 8.82
CA ILE A 420 -6.14 -6.34 7.43
C ILE A 420 -7.12 -5.19 7.17
N ALA A 421 -6.77 -4.31 6.24
CA ALA A 421 -7.67 -3.25 5.76
C ALA A 421 -8.64 -3.80 4.71
N LEU A 422 -9.95 -3.62 4.94
CA LEU A 422 -10.98 -3.96 3.96
C LEU A 422 -11.26 -2.75 3.04
N VAL A 423 -11.27 -3.00 1.72
CA VAL A 423 -11.37 -1.97 0.69
C VAL A 423 -12.59 -2.25 -0.19
N LYS A 424 -13.57 -1.34 -0.21
CA LYS A 424 -14.72 -1.47 -1.13
C LYS A 424 -14.33 -1.02 -2.54
N ASP A 425 -14.62 -1.85 -3.54
CA ASP A 425 -14.38 -1.45 -4.94
C ASP A 425 -15.48 -0.49 -5.41
N GLU A 426 -15.20 0.81 -5.26
CA GLU A 426 -16.06 1.89 -5.74
C GLU A 426 -15.74 2.33 -7.17
N TYR A 427 -14.65 1.83 -7.78
CA TYR A 427 -14.10 2.36 -9.03
C TYR A 427 -14.04 1.34 -10.17
N GLY A 428 -14.13 0.04 -9.89
CA GLY A 428 -13.79 -1.02 -10.83
C GLY A 428 -12.30 -1.30 -10.86
N LEU A 429 -11.68 -1.39 -9.68
CA LEU A 429 -10.28 -1.74 -9.50
C LEU A 429 -10.00 -3.17 -9.97
N CYS A 430 -10.94 -4.10 -9.77
CA CYS A 430 -10.81 -5.50 -10.15
C CYS A 430 -12.12 -6.05 -10.75
N MET A 431 -12.00 -6.83 -11.82
CA MET A 431 -13.08 -7.66 -12.37
C MET A 431 -12.68 -9.12 -12.27
N HIS A 432 -13.35 -9.83 -11.36
CA HIS A 432 -13.17 -11.26 -11.13
C HIS A 432 -13.90 -12.10 -12.19
N MET A 433 -13.22 -13.02 -12.87
CA MET A 433 -13.85 -13.90 -13.86
C MET A 433 -14.43 -15.15 -13.21
N GLN A 434 -15.74 -15.34 -13.33
CA GLN A 434 -16.37 -16.64 -13.02
C GLN A 434 -16.48 -17.46 -14.31
N HIS A 435 -15.80 -18.60 -14.36
CA HIS A 435 -15.73 -19.46 -15.56
C HIS A 435 -15.97 -20.96 -15.27
N GLY A 436 -16.55 -21.29 -14.12
CA GLY A 436 -16.98 -22.65 -13.76
C GLY A 436 -15.86 -23.64 -13.39
N HIS A 437 -14.60 -23.24 -13.58
CA HIS A 437 -13.41 -23.96 -13.11
C HIS A 437 -12.62 -23.15 -12.06
N ASN A 438 -13.25 -22.13 -11.47
CA ASN A 438 -12.68 -21.40 -10.34
C ASN A 438 -12.58 -22.32 -9.11
N THR A 439 -11.57 -22.09 -8.27
CA THR A 439 -11.34 -22.83 -7.02
C THR A 439 -12.55 -22.74 -6.06
N SER A 440 -13.21 -21.59 -5.98
CA SER A 440 -14.44 -21.39 -5.23
C SER A 440 -15.69 -21.73 -6.06
N GLN A 441 -16.26 -22.92 -5.85
CA GLN A 441 -17.53 -23.32 -6.50
C GLN A 441 -18.78 -22.70 -5.86
N THR A 442 -18.67 -22.17 -4.64
CA THR A 442 -19.68 -21.27 -4.06
C THR A 442 -19.62 -19.94 -4.81
N GLY A 443 -20.41 -19.82 -5.89
CA GLY A 443 -20.46 -18.59 -6.68
C GLY A 443 -20.72 -17.36 -5.79
N CYS A 444 -19.85 -16.36 -5.89
CA CYS A 444 -20.09 -15.05 -5.27
C CYS A 444 -21.38 -14.52 -5.89
N VAL A 445 -22.43 -14.41 -5.09
CA VAL A 445 -23.76 -14.03 -5.59
C VAL A 445 -23.68 -12.59 -6.08
N MET A 446 -23.97 -12.38 -7.37
CA MET A 446 -24.05 -11.04 -7.93
C MET A 446 -25.22 -10.31 -7.25
N LEU A 447 -24.90 -9.38 -6.35
CA LEU A 447 -25.87 -8.49 -5.69
C LEU A 447 -26.68 -7.69 -6.74
N LYS A 448 -26.02 -7.36 -7.85
CA LYS A 448 -26.62 -6.60 -8.95
C LYS A 448 -25.94 -6.91 -10.27
N THR A 449 -26.72 -7.25 -11.29
CA THR A 449 -26.28 -7.26 -12.70
C THR A 449 -26.09 -5.83 -13.22
N LEU A 450 -25.01 -5.60 -13.95
CA LEU A 450 -24.64 -4.30 -14.51
C LEU A 450 -24.98 -4.22 -16.00
N GLN A 451 -25.41 -3.03 -16.43
CA GLN A 451 -25.62 -2.71 -17.83
C GLN A 451 -24.31 -2.28 -18.49
N TRP A 452 -24.21 -2.45 -19.81
CA TRP A 452 -22.98 -2.21 -20.57
C TRP A 452 -22.41 -0.79 -20.39
N ASP A 453 -23.28 0.21 -20.29
CA ASP A 453 -22.92 1.61 -20.05
C ASP A 453 -22.33 1.84 -18.65
N GLN A 454 -22.73 1.04 -17.65
CA GLN A 454 -22.17 1.06 -16.30
C GLN A 454 -20.81 0.35 -16.25
N VAL A 455 -20.61 -0.69 -17.08
CA VAL A 455 -19.32 -1.39 -17.19
C VAL A 455 -18.26 -0.47 -17.81
N CYS A 456 -18.63 0.31 -18.82
CA CYS A 456 -17.74 1.28 -19.47
C CYS A 456 -17.31 2.47 -18.56
N ASP A 457 -17.94 2.64 -17.40
CA ASP A 457 -17.58 3.68 -16.41
C ASP A 457 -16.49 3.20 -15.41
N LEU A 458 -16.10 1.93 -15.44
CA LEU A 458 -15.23 1.26 -14.47
C LEU A 458 -13.75 1.28 -14.88
N ASP A 459 -12.84 1.35 -13.89
CA ASP A 459 -11.39 1.51 -14.13
C ASP A 459 -10.76 0.34 -14.90
N PHE A 460 -11.24 -0.89 -14.78
CA PHE A 460 -10.75 -2.02 -15.58
C PHE A 460 -11.12 -1.92 -17.07
N ALA A 461 -12.15 -1.13 -17.43
CA ALA A 461 -12.53 -0.92 -18.83
C ALA A 461 -11.59 0.08 -19.56
N ASP A 462 -10.79 0.86 -18.82
CA ASP A 462 -9.75 1.76 -19.36
C ASP A 462 -8.49 0.99 -19.85
N LEU A 463 -8.51 -0.35 -19.85
CA LEU A 463 -7.48 -1.22 -20.43
C LEU A 463 -7.94 -1.77 -21.79
N PRO A 464 -8.09 -0.95 -22.85
CA PRO A 464 -8.82 -1.33 -24.07
C PRO A 464 -8.29 -2.62 -24.69
N LEU A 465 -6.99 -2.78 -24.93
CA LEU A 465 -6.45 -3.99 -25.54
C LEU A 465 -6.72 -5.27 -24.72
N VAL A 466 -6.73 -5.17 -23.39
CA VAL A 466 -6.93 -6.33 -22.50
C VAL A 466 -8.43 -6.62 -22.36
N PHE A 467 -9.23 -5.60 -22.06
CA PHE A 467 -10.68 -5.69 -21.91
C PHE A 467 -11.35 -6.12 -23.23
N ASP A 468 -10.89 -5.62 -24.38
CA ASP A 468 -11.38 -6.01 -25.70
C ASP A 468 -11.01 -7.46 -25.99
N GLY A 469 -9.77 -7.86 -25.73
CA GLY A 469 -9.36 -9.25 -25.83
C GLY A 469 -10.15 -10.20 -24.92
N TYR A 470 -10.64 -9.73 -23.76
CA TYR A 470 -11.60 -10.49 -22.93
C TYR A 470 -12.97 -10.62 -23.60
N LEU A 471 -13.52 -9.53 -24.12
CA LEU A 471 -14.85 -9.51 -24.73
C LEU A 471 -14.92 -10.17 -26.11
N GLU A 472 -13.88 -10.08 -26.93
CA GLU A 472 -13.77 -10.83 -28.18
C GLU A 472 -13.69 -12.33 -27.93
N SER A 473 -13.01 -12.74 -26.86
CA SER A 473 -13.00 -14.12 -26.40
C SER A 473 -14.39 -14.55 -25.88
N PHE A 474 -15.02 -13.74 -25.02
CA PHE A 474 -16.09 -14.24 -24.13
C PHE A 474 -17.44 -13.50 -24.18
N GLY A 475 -17.52 -12.27 -24.71
CA GLY A 475 -18.77 -11.48 -24.82
C GLY A 475 -19.82 -12.04 -25.80
N ARG A 476 -21.03 -11.48 -25.81
CA ARG A 476 -22.12 -11.90 -26.71
C ARG A 476 -21.95 -11.24 -28.08
N ALA A 477 -22.83 -11.58 -29.02
CA ALA A 477 -22.76 -11.05 -30.38
C ALA A 477 -22.95 -9.52 -30.45
N GLU A 478 -23.63 -8.91 -29.48
CA GLU A 478 -23.93 -7.48 -29.44
C GLU A 478 -22.74 -6.66 -28.91
N GLU A 479 -22.10 -7.08 -27.81
CA GLU A 479 -20.87 -6.46 -27.31
C GLU A 479 -19.73 -6.64 -28.33
N LYS A 480 -19.63 -7.82 -28.96
CA LYS A 480 -18.71 -8.08 -30.08
C LYS A 480 -19.00 -7.19 -31.30
N ARG A 481 -20.25 -6.81 -31.54
CA ARG A 481 -20.62 -5.85 -32.59
C ARG A 481 -20.25 -4.41 -32.23
N LEU A 482 -20.40 -4.02 -30.96
CA LEU A 482 -19.98 -2.70 -30.46
C LEU A 482 -18.46 -2.53 -30.48
N LEU A 483 -17.69 -3.58 -30.16
CA LEU A 483 -16.23 -3.61 -30.31
C LEU A 483 -15.81 -3.46 -31.77
N ARG A 484 -16.44 -4.23 -32.68
CA ARG A 484 -16.17 -4.17 -34.13
C ARG A 484 -16.58 -2.86 -34.80
N ALA A 485 -17.36 -2.00 -34.13
CA ALA A 485 -17.62 -0.63 -34.58
C ALA A 485 -16.40 0.31 -34.37
N GLY A 486 -15.35 -0.18 -33.72
CA GLY A 486 -14.03 0.44 -33.64
C GLY A 486 -13.90 1.52 -32.56
N PRO A 487 -12.68 2.08 -32.37
CA PRO A 487 -12.42 3.08 -31.35
C PRO A 487 -13.26 4.35 -31.47
N ALA A 488 -13.87 4.63 -32.63
CA ALA A 488 -14.77 5.77 -32.82
C ALA A 488 -16.17 5.57 -32.18
N ALA A 489 -16.60 4.32 -31.95
CA ALA A 489 -17.84 4.01 -31.24
C ALA A 489 -17.70 4.16 -29.72
N ARG A 490 -16.47 4.01 -29.21
CA ARG A 490 -16.09 4.49 -27.88
C ARG A 490 -15.82 5.98 -27.98
N GLN A 491 -16.73 6.82 -27.48
CA GLN A 491 -16.41 8.25 -27.39
C GLN A 491 -15.09 8.42 -26.59
N PRO A 492 -14.14 9.23 -27.08
CA PRO A 492 -12.87 9.40 -26.38
C PRO A 492 -13.09 10.11 -25.04
N GLY A 493 -13.06 9.33 -23.95
CA GLY A 493 -13.33 9.75 -22.58
C GLY A 493 -14.51 8.99 -21.96
N ARG A 494 -14.44 8.74 -20.64
CA ARG A 494 -15.54 8.10 -19.90
C ARG A 494 -16.84 8.91 -20.04
N ARG A 495 -17.96 8.21 -20.03
CA ARG A 495 -19.29 8.81 -20.20
C ARG A 495 -19.56 9.85 -19.11
N LEU A 496 -20.17 10.98 -19.52
CA LEU A 496 -20.68 11.98 -18.58
C LEU A 496 -21.99 11.49 -17.93
N ARG A 497 -21.82 10.80 -16.78
CA ARG A 497 -22.88 10.45 -15.81
C ARG A 497 -23.50 11.71 -15.20
N GLU A 498 -24.75 11.60 -14.77
CA GLU A 498 -25.41 12.64 -13.97
C GLU A 498 -25.33 12.27 -12.49
N VAL A 499 -24.95 13.24 -11.65
CA VAL A 499 -24.88 13.11 -10.18
C VAL A 499 -25.65 14.28 -9.58
N LEU A 500 -26.51 13.97 -8.61
CA LEU A 500 -27.32 14.95 -7.91
C LEU A 500 -26.53 15.52 -6.71
N VAL A 501 -26.19 16.80 -6.75
CA VAL A 501 -25.50 17.50 -5.67
C VAL A 501 -26.51 18.29 -4.85
N HIS A 502 -26.84 17.83 -3.65
CA HIS A 502 -27.73 18.52 -2.72
C HIS A 502 -27.00 19.71 -2.09
N ALA A 503 -27.41 20.93 -2.44
CA ALA A 503 -26.93 22.16 -1.81
C ALA A 503 -28.06 22.84 -1.01
N PRO A 504 -27.76 23.75 -0.06
CA PRO A 504 -28.79 24.46 0.69
C PRO A 504 -29.73 25.33 -0.15
N VAL A 505 -29.34 25.59 -1.41
CA VAL A 505 -30.10 26.37 -2.40
C VAL A 505 -31.09 25.50 -3.22
N GLY A 506 -31.05 24.18 -3.04
CA GLY A 506 -31.69 23.19 -3.90
C GLY A 506 -30.70 22.17 -4.44
N SER A 507 -31.21 21.13 -5.11
CA SER A 507 -30.38 20.03 -5.64
C SER A 507 -29.98 20.28 -7.09
N LEU A 508 -28.68 20.19 -7.39
CA LEU A 508 -28.10 20.42 -8.71
C LEU A 508 -27.84 19.11 -9.46
N ARG A 509 -28.28 19.01 -10.72
CA ARG A 509 -27.87 17.93 -11.61
C ARG A 509 -26.58 18.32 -12.33
N LEU A 510 -25.47 17.70 -11.92
CA LEU A 510 -24.15 17.92 -12.52
C LEU A 510 -23.75 16.74 -13.40
N ARG A 511 -22.98 17.01 -14.46
CA ARG A 511 -22.49 15.99 -15.38
C ARG A 511 -20.98 16.02 -15.48
N PHE A 512 -20.34 14.91 -15.13
CA PHE A 512 -18.89 14.72 -15.09
C PHE A 512 -18.57 13.23 -15.31
N PRO A 513 -17.35 12.82 -15.69
CA PRO A 513 -17.03 11.41 -15.91
C PRO A 513 -17.01 10.59 -14.60
N ALA A 514 -17.19 9.28 -14.68
CA ALA A 514 -16.94 8.39 -13.54
C ALA A 514 -15.48 8.50 -13.06
N GLY A 515 -15.27 8.54 -11.74
CA GLY A 515 -13.94 8.72 -11.17
C GLY A 515 -13.41 10.16 -11.17
N ALA A 516 -14.22 11.16 -11.54
CA ALA A 516 -13.89 12.59 -11.44
C ALA A 516 -13.44 12.99 -10.02
N LEU A 517 -12.59 14.01 -9.90
CA LEU A 517 -12.04 14.46 -8.62
C LEU A 517 -13.00 15.40 -7.89
N GLY A 518 -12.98 15.39 -6.55
CA GLY A 518 -13.77 16.32 -5.73
C GLY A 518 -13.54 17.80 -6.07
N GLY A 519 -12.32 18.17 -6.50
CA GLY A 519 -12.01 19.50 -7.00
C GLY A 519 -12.64 19.82 -8.37
N GLU A 520 -12.79 18.82 -9.25
CA GLU A 520 -13.49 18.98 -10.54
C GLU A 520 -15.00 19.13 -10.32
N VAL A 521 -15.58 18.37 -9.39
CA VAL A 521 -17.00 18.52 -9.03
C VAL A 521 -17.25 19.88 -8.38
N LEU A 522 -16.37 20.36 -7.49
CA LEU A 522 -16.46 21.72 -6.95
C LEU A 522 -16.46 22.78 -8.05
N ALA A 523 -15.56 22.68 -9.04
CA ALA A 523 -15.54 23.61 -10.18
C ALA A 523 -16.83 23.56 -11.01
N ARG A 524 -17.49 22.39 -11.11
CA ARG A 524 -18.82 22.26 -11.75
C ARG A 524 -19.97 22.80 -10.91
N VAL A 525 -19.85 22.83 -9.58
CA VAL A 525 -20.79 23.53 -8.70
C VAL A 525 -20.59 25.04 -8.84
N GLU A 526 -19.34 25.53 -8.86
CA GLU A 526 -18.98 26.94 -9.10
C GLU A 526 -19.54 27.43 -10.45
N GLU A 527 -19.42 26.64 -11.53
CA GLU A 527 -20.01 26.93 -12.85
C GLU A 527 -21.54 27.10 -12.82
N ARG A 528 -22.24 26.49 -11.85
CA ARG A 528 -23.71 26.51 -11.75
C ARG A 528 -24.27 27.51 -10.75
N LEU A 529 -23.59 27.75 -9.63
CA LEU A 529 -24.05 28.65 -8.56
C LEU A 529 -23.35 30.02 -8.56
N GLY A 530 -22.26 30.16 -9.33
CA GLY A 530 -21.31 31.24 -9.18
C GLY A 530 -20.29 30.97 -8.08
N ASP A 531 -19.53 32.00 -7.72
CA ASP A 531 -18.40 31.97 -6.79
C ASP A 531 -18.77 31.27 -5.46
N LEU A 532 -18.21 30.07 -5.24
CA LEU A 532 -18.46 29.33 -4.00
C LEU A 532 -17.65 29.90 -2.83
N PRO A 533 -18.23 29.90 -1.61
CA PRO A 533 -17.53 30.32 -0.40
C PRO A 533 -16.21 29.57 -0.17
N LEU A 534 -15.22 30.25 0.41
CA LEU A 534 -14.07 29.53 0.93
C LEU A 534 -14.50 28.58 2.07
N GLY A 535 -13.88 27.41 2.14
CA GLY A 535 -14.32 26.35 3.05
C GLY A 535 -15.53 25.55 2.55
N THR A 536 -16.07 25.85 1.36
CA THR A 536 -17.05 24.97 0.70
C THR A 536 -16.45 23.58 0.45
N GLN A 537 -17.18 22.56 0.86
CA GLN A 537 -16.75 21.16 0.81
C GLN A 537 -17.85 20.29 0.19
N ILE A 538 -17.44 19.26 -0.55
CA ILE A 538 -18.34 18.20 -0.97
C ILE A 538 -18.28 17.09 0.06
N TRP A 539 -19.43 16.52 0.39
CA TRP A 539 -19.59 15.38 1.29
C TRP A 539 -20.29 14.24 0.55
N TRP A 540 -20.04 13.01 0.96
CA TRP A 540 -20.72 11.85 0.40
C TRP A 540 -22.20 11.85 0.81
N ALA A 541 -23.10 11.50 -0.11
CA ALA A 541 -24.47 11.17 0.27
C ALA A 541 -24.55 9.68 0.68
N PRO A 542 -25.37 9.31 1.68
CA PRO A 542 -25.74 7.92 1.91
C PRO A 542 -26.37 7.33 0.63
N PRO A 543 -25.83 6.25 0.04
CA PRO A 543 -26.36 5.72 -1.22
C PRO A 543 -27.79 5.17 -1.03
N PRO A 544 -28.66 5.24 -2.05
CA PRO A 544 -30.08 4.93 -1.88
C PRO A 544 -30.43 3.50 -1.42
N SER A 545 -29.48 2.57 -1.53
CA SER A 545 -29.67 1.13 -1.31
C SER A 545 -28.88 0.56 -0.12
N GLN A 546 -28.46 1.39 0.85
CA GLN A 546 -27.81 0.93 2.08
C GLN A 546 -28.54 1.51 3.31
N GLY A 547 -28.94 0.62 4.22
CA GLY A 547 -29.72 0.95 5.41
C GLY A 547 -31.22 1.15 5.15
N SER A 548 -32.01 1.08 6.22
CA SER A 548 -33.42 1.46 6.23
C SER A 548 -33.60 2.96 6.00
N GLU A 549 -34.80 3.39 5.59
CA GLU A 549 -35.15 4.80 5.41
C GLU A 549 -34.89 5.63 6.69
N ALA A 550 -35.18 5.05 7.87
CA ALA A 550 -34.89 5.66 9.17
C ALA A 550 -33.38 5.81 9.47
N GLU A 551 -32.55 4.86 9.04
CA GLU A 551 -31.08 4.96 9.19
C GLU A 551 -30.49 5.98 8.21
N ARG A 552 -31.02 6.05 6.98
CA ARG A 552 -30.68 7.11 6.01
C ARG A 552 -31.06 8.48 6.56
N ASP A 553 -32.25 8.62 7.14
CA ASP A 553 -32.70 9.86 7.79
C ASP A 553 -31.85 10.22 9.01
N GLN A 554 -31.42 9.24 9.81
CA GLN A 554 -30.59 9.50 10.98
C GLN A 554 -29.13 9.81 10.61
N ALA A 555 -28.59 9.18 9.57
CA ALA A 555 -27.32 9.55 8.96
C ALA A 555 -27.40 10.95 8.32
N LEU A 556 -28.53 11.28 7.68
CA LEU A 556 -28.84 12.62 7.17
C LEU A 556 -28.86 13.65 8.30
N GLN A 557 -29.53 13.36 9.42
CA GLN A 557 -29.53 14.22 10.62
C GLN A 557 -28.15 14.33 11.29
N GLN A 558 -27.27 13.31 11.20
CA GLN A 558 -25.91 13.39 11.72
C GLN A 558 -25.00 14.20 10.79
N ALA A 559 -25.12 14.01 9.47
CA ALA A 559 -24.45 14.85 8.49
C ALA A 559 -24.90 16.31 8.63
N ILE A 560 -26.21 16.59 8.72
CA ILE A 560 -26.74 17.94 8.99
C ILE A 560 -26.16 18.52 10.30
N ARG A 561 -26.04 17.74 11.38
CA ARG A 561 -25.39 18.20 12.63
C ARG A 561 -23.91 18.52 12.46
N ASN A 562 -23.18 17.75 11.64
CA ASN A 562 -21.77 18.01 11.32
C ASN A 562 -21.61 19.24 10.40
N LEU A 563 -22.60 19.50 9.53
CA LEU A 563 -22.62 20.60 8.56
C LEU A 563 -23.13 21.93 9.15
N LEU A 564 -24.00 21.87 10.17
CA LEU A 564 -24.67 23.01 10.80
C LEU A 564 -24.66 22.86 12.34
N PRO A 565 -23.56 23.24 13.01
CA PRO A 565 -23.49 23.26 14.48
C PRO A 565 -24.46 24.29 15.05
N GLY A 566 -25.65 23.82 15.46
CA GLY A 566 -26.74 24.65 15.99
C GLY A 566 -28.12 23.99 15.96
N PHE A 567 -28.34 22.95 15.13
CA PHE A 567 -29.64 22.27 15.02
C PHE A 567 -29.87 21.22 16.14
N SER A 568 -30.97 21.39 16.89
CA SER A 568 -31.58 20.39 17.81
C SER A 568 -33.03 20.82 18.12
N LYS A 569 -33.97 19.98 18.58
CA LYS A 569 -34.02 18.53 18.93
C LYS A 569 -35.41 18.01 18.40
N PRO A 570 -36.19 17.03 18.95
CA PRO A 570 -36.06 16.17 20.13
C PRO A 570 -36.16 14.64 19.87
N GLY A 571 -35.94 13.85 20.94
CA GLY A 571 -36.72 12.62 21.16
C GLY A 571 -36.28 11.31 20.47
N GLY A 572 -35.17 10.72 20.92
CA GLY A 572 -34.86 9.32 20.60
C GLY A 572 -33.59 8.84 21.29
N THR A 573 -33.71 7.89 22.23
CA THR A 573 -32.55 7.12 22.70
C THR A 573 -32.04 6.27 21.54
N PRO A 574 -30.73 6.28 21.22
CA PRO A 574 -30.22 5.44 20.14
C PRO A 574 -30.41 3.96 20.53
N ALA A 575 -31.04 3.19 19.64
CA ALA A 575 -30.89 1.74 19.68
C ALA A 575 -29.40 1.38 19.51
N THR A 576 -29.03 0.20 20.03
CA THR A 576 -27.69 -0.38 19.93
C THR A 576 -27.14 -0.24 18.52
N ALA A 577 -25.95 0.35 18.38
CA ALA A 577 -25.35 0.60 17.07
C ALA A 577 -25.04 -0.73 16.37
N THR A 578 -25.53 -0.86 15.14
CA THR A 578 -25.12 -1.90 14.19
C THR A 578 -23.80 -1.50 13.54
N GLU A 579 -22.96 -2.47 13.18
CA GLU A 579 -21.67 -2.23 12.53
C GLU A 579 -21.84 -1.50 11.17
N GLU A 580 -22.91 -1.82 10.44
CA GLU A 580 -23.34 -1.11 9.22
C GLU A 580 -23.60 0.38 9.45
N ARG A 581 -24.16 0.75 10.63
CA ARG A 581 -24.40 2.15 11.00
C ARG A 581 -23.09 2.88 11.29
N GLU A 582 -22.11 2.23 11.92
CA GLU A 582 -20.79 2.82 12.13
C GLU A 582 -20.03 3.01 10.81
N GLU A 583 -20.14 2.06 9.86
CA GLU A 583 -19.52 2.21 8.54
C GLU A 583 -20.19 3.29 7.67
N LEU A 584 -21.54 3.35 7.68
CA LEU A 584 -22.28 4.44 7.03
C LEU A 584 -21.86 5.80 7.61
N LEU A 585 -21.82 5.91 8.95
CA LEU A 585 -21.37 7.11 9.64
C LEU A 585 -19.91 7.45 9.31
N ALA A 586 -19.01 6.47 9.20
CA ALA A 586 -17.62 6.68 8.81
C ALA A 586 -17.49 7.21 7.37
N ARG A 587 -18.33 6.75 6.43
CA ARG A 587 -18.35 7.27 5.05
C ARG A 587 -18.84 8.71 4.95
N VAL A 588 -19.79 9.14 5.79
CA VAL A 588 -20.19 10.56 5.94
C VAL A 588 -19.38 11.35 6.98
N ALA A 589 -18.34 10.77 7.61
CA ALA A 589 -17.59 11.43 8.69
C ALA A 589 -16.63 12.53 8.20
N GLY A 590 -16.30 12.59 6.91
CA GLY A 590 -15.39 13.59 6.36
C GLY A 590 -15.75 14.04 4.94
N PRO A 591 -15.28 15.25 4.54
CA PRO A 591 -15.49 15.76 3.20
C PRO A 591 -14.68 14.97 2.17
N VAL A 592 -15.20 14.90 0.94
CA VAL A 592 -14.47 14.39 -0.22
C VAL A 592 -13.23 15.26 -0.43
N PRO A 593 -12.00 14.71 -0.35
CA PRO A 593 -10.79 15.49 -0.60
C PRO A 593 -10.80 16.04 -2.03
N ARG A 594 -10.20 17.21 -2.28
CA ARG A 594 -10.13 17.79 -3.64
C ARG A 594 -9.45 16.85 -4.66
N HIS A 595 -8.58 15.95 -4.21
CA HIS A 595 -7.93 14.90 -4.99
C HIS A 595 -8.55 13.50 -4.83
N GLY A 596 -9.60 13.37 -4.02
CA GLY A 596 -10.40 12.14 -3.90
C GLY A 596 -11.30 12.00 -5.12
N ARG A 597 -11.48 10.76 -5.58
CA ARG A 597 -12.30 10.45 -6.77
C ARG A 597 -13.74 10.15 -6.34
N ILE A 598 -14.71 10.51 -7.17
CA ILE A 598 -16.11 10.14 -7.00
C ILE A 598 -16.31 8.73 -7.57
N GLY A 599 -16.80 7.81 -6.72
CA GLY A 599 -17.02 6.41 -7.09
C GLY A 599 -18.02 6.24 -8.24
N ALA A 600 -17.82 5.19 -9.05
CA ALA A 600 -18.67 4.84 -10.18
C ALA A 600 -20.12 4.48 -9.77
N ARG A 601 -20.41 4.32 -8.47
CA ARG A 601 -21.76 4.07 -7.94
C ARG A 601 -22.38 5.26 -7.19
N THR A 602 -21.67 6.38 -7.03
CA THR A 602 -22.16 7.57 -6.31
C THR A 602 -23.15 8.38 -7.15
N THR A 603 -24.45 8.19 -6.92
CA THR A 603 -25.54 8.94 -7.61
C THR A 603 -25.81 10.31 -7.00
N GLU A 604 -25.45 10.49 -5.73
CA GLU A 604 -25.77 11.66 -4.92
C GLU A 604 -24.53 12.14 -4.16
N LEU A 605 -24.38 13.45 -4.02
CA LEU A 605 -23.36 14.14 -3.24
C LEU A 605 -23.99 15.32 -2.51
N TRP A 606 -23.36 15.82 -1.47
CA TRP A 606 -23.85 16.95 -0.69
C TRP A 606 -22.84 18.09 -0.73
N LEU A 607 -23.34 19.33 -0.72
CA LEU A 607 -22.53 20.54 -0.66
C LEU A 607 -22.66 21.20 0.70
N SER A 608 -21.55 21.21 1.45
CA SER A 608 -21.38 22.08 2.61
C SER A 608 -20.99 23.47 2.14
N VAL A 609 -21.80 24.47 2.47
CA VAL A 609 -21.39 25.88 2.45
C VAL A 609 -21.36 26.39 3.90
N PRO A 610 -20.42 27.28 4.29
CA PRO A 610 -20.34 27.80 5.65
C PRO A 610 -21.67 28.42 6.12
N GLY A 611 -22.04 28.22 7.39
CA GLY A 611 -23.38 28.54 7.90
C GLY A 611 -23.78 30.03 8.02
N ARG A 612 -23.08 30.96 7.34
CA ARG A 612 -23.34 32.42 7.39
C ARG A 612 -23.81 33.03 6.06
N TRP A 613 -23.98 32.21 5.02
CA TRP A 613 -24.42 32.68 3.70
C TRP A 613 -25.95 32.69 3.61
N ARG A 614 -26.53 33.80 3.14
CA ARG A 614 -27.98 33.94 2.88
C ARG A 614 -28.26 33.94 1.38
N LEU A 615 -29.39 33.35 1.02
CA LEU A 615 -29.97 33.41 -0.31
C LEU A 615 -30.83 34.66 -0.48
N GLU A 616 -30.67 35.35 -1.60
CA GLU A 616 -31.69 36.25 -2.15
C GLU A 616 -32.13 35.72 -3.52
N GLY A 617 -33.44 35.56 -3.69
CA GLY A 617 -34.07 34.99 -4.90
C GLY A 617 -34.98 33.81 -4.58
N ASP A 618 -36.17 33.79 -5.18
CA ASP A 618 -37.15 32.70 -5.07
C ASP A 618 -37.08 31.81 -6.32
N PRO A 619 -36.57 30.55 -6.23
CA PRO A 619 -36.49 29.65 -7.37
C PRO A 619 -37.86 29.35 -8.01
N ALA A 620 -38.95 29.40 -7.22
CA ALA A 620 -40.30 29.16 -7.72
C ALA A 620 -40.85 30.32 -8.59
N ARG A 621 -40.17 31.47 -8.60
CA ARG A 621 -40.54 32.64 -9.43
C ARG A 621 -39.67 32.82 -10.68
N GLY A 622 -38.74 31.90 -10.95
CA GLY A 622 -37.84 31.99 -12.10
C GLY A 622 -36.85 33.17 -12.04
N GLN A 623 -36.58 33.71 -10.84
CA GLN A 623 -35.50 34.66 -10.65
C GLN A 623 -34.15 33.96 -10.75
N GLU A 624 -33.19 34.60 -11.41
CA GLU A 624 -31.80 34.14 -11.44
C GLU A 624 -31.18 34.31 -10.04
N VAL A 625 -31.04 33.20 -9.31
CA VAL A 625 -30.42 33.17 -7.99
C VAL A 625 -28.93 33.49 -8.15
N ARG A 626 -28.50 34.66 -7.69
CA ARG A 626 -27.10 35.09 -7.71
C ARG A 626 -26.55 35.15 -6.30
N LEU A 627 -25.46 34.42 -6.04
CA LEU A 627 -24.65 34.64 -4.85
C LEU A 627 -24.02 36.04 -4.94
N ARG A 628 -24.56 37.01 -4.18
CA ARG A 628 -23.85 38.26 -3.91
C ARG A 628 -22.76 37.99 -2.90
N VAL A 629 -21.50 38.20 -3.31
CA VAL A 629 -20.35 38.21 -2.40
C VAL A 629 -20.39 39.50 -1.58
N SER A 630 -21.21 39.52 -0.53
CA SER A 630 -20.90 40.32 0.65
C SER A 630 -19.72 39.67 1.37
N ARG A 631 -18.85 40.47 2.00
CA ARG A 631 -17.83 39.93 2.90
C ARG A 631 -18.46 39.03 3.95
N THR A 632 -17.75 37.96 4.30
CA THR A 632 -18.17 36.99 5.32
C THR A 632 -17.58 37.30 6.69
N SER A 633 -16.53 38.13 6.73
CA SER A 633 -15.81 38.50 7.94
C SER A 633 -15.54 40.01 8.01
N PRO A 634 -15.59 40.63 9.21
CA PRO A 634 -15.03 41.96 9.43
C PRO A 634 -13.51 41.97 9.23
N SER A 635 -12.82 40.82 9.32
CA SER A 635 -11.40 40.68 8.99
C SER A 635 -11.20 40.46 7.49
N VAL A 636 -10.38 41.28 6.84
CA VAL A 636 -9.92 41.10 5.45
C VAL A 636 -8.53 40.49 5.44
N CYS A 637 -8.34 39.43 4.67
CA CYS A 637 -7.01 38.86 4.39
C CYS A 637 -6.33 39.67 3.27
N VAL A 638 -5.15 40.22 3.58
CA VAL A 638 -4.35 41.03 2.67
C VAL A 638 -3.03 40.31 2.42
N THR A 639 -2.76 40.00 1.16
CA THR A 639 -1.50 39.37 0.72
C THR A 639 -0.67 40.37 -0.09
N CYS A 640 0.60 40.58 0.23
CA CYS A 640 1.53 41.30 -0.62
C CYS A 640 2.16 40.32 -1.64
N GLU A 641 2.40 40.75 -2.88
CA GLU A 641 3.03 39.89 -3.90
C GLU A 641 4.49 39.56 -3.57
N GLU A 642 5.20 40.50 -2.94
CA GLU A 642 6.56 40.32 -2.40
C GLU A 642 6.60 40.52 -0.88
N LEU A 643 7.72 40.16 -0.24
CA LEU A 643 7.94 40.44 1.19
C LEU A 643 8.16 41.96 1.37
N PRO A 644 7.25 42.70 2.04
CA PRO A 644 7.24 44.17 1.93
C PRO A 644 8.48 44.88 2.46
N SER A 645 9.12 44.31 3.47
CA SER A 645 10.37 44.81 4.04
C SER A 645 11.15 43.70 4.71
N ARG A 646 12.44 43.92 5.00
CA ARG A 646 13.24 43.00 5.83
C ARG A 646 12.75 42.87 7.28
N GLU A 647 11.90 43.79 7.73
CA GLU A 647 11.30 43.82 9.06
C GLU A 647 9.92 43.12 9.08
N SER A 648 9.38 42.77 7.91
CA SER A 648 8.08 42.11 7.78
C SER A 648 8.18 40.62 8.15
N VAL A 649 7.35 40.18 9.10
CA VAL A 649 7.34 38.77 9.55
C VAL A 649 6.53 37.84 8.64
N SER A 650 5.75 38.40 7.71
CA SER A 650 4.83 37.68 6.82
C SER A 650 4.55 38.48 5.54
N THR A 651 4.18 37.80 4.45
CA THR A 651 3.56 38.42 3.26
C THR A 651 2.04 38.56 3.39
N VAL A 652 1.44 37.92 4.40
CA VAL A 652 -0.01 37.89 4.66
C VAL A 652 -0.30 38.54 6.01
N PHE A 653 -1.27 39.45 6.03
CA PHE A 653 -1.75 40.12 7.24
C PHE A 653 -3.26 40.35 7.16
N HIS A 654 -3.87 40.69 8.30
CA HIS A 654 -5.31 40.88 8.44
C HIS A 654 -5.67 42.24 9.02
N LEU A 655 -6.78 42.82 8.54
CA LEU A 655 -7.33 44.10 9.01
C LEU A 655 -8.80 43.96 9.34
N GLU A 656 -9.28 44.59 10.41
CA GLU A 656 -10.71 44.71 10.66
C GLU A 656 -11.28 45.96 9.99
N LEU A 657 -12.26 45.76 9.11
CA LEU A 657 -12.94 46.81 8.32
C LEU A 657 -14.47 46.55 8.33
N PRO A 658 -15.31 47.59 8.24
CA PRO A 658 -16.76 47.45 8.10
C PRO A 658 -17.18 46.46 7.00
N MET A 659 -18.33 45.79 7.17
CA MET A 659 -18.78 44.72 6.25
C MET A 659 -19.10 45.22 4.83
N ASP A 660 -19.41 46.51 4.71
CA ASP A 660 -19.70 47.28 3.50
C ASP A 660 -18.49 48.08 2.98
N ALA A 661 -17.31 47.92 3.59
CA ALA A 661 -16.11 48.66 3.22
C ALA A 661 -15.70 48.41 1.76
N THR A 662 -15.24 49.50 1.14
CA THR A 662 -14.74 49.55 -0.24
C THR A 662 -13.21 49.46 -0.29
N VAL A 663 -12.66 49.47 -1.50
CA VAL A 663 -11.21 49.57 -1.72
C VAL A 663 -10.67 50.92 -1.22
N ASP A 664 -11.44 52.01 -1.30
CA ASP A 664 -11.09 53.30 -0.69
C ASP A 664 -10.97 53.22 0.84
N ASP A 665 -11.87 52.48 1.52
CA ASP A 665 -11.77 52.27 2.97
C ASP A 665 -10.51 51.49 3.36
N LEU A 666 -10.10 50.50 2.55
CA LEU A 666 -8.82 49.80 2.73
C LEU A 666 -7.63 50.75 2.54
N ARG A 667 -7.63 51.59 1.50
CA ARG A 667 -6.59 52.61 1.30
C ARG A 667 -6.50 53.57 2.49
N ARG A 668 -7.64 54.07 2.98
CA ARG A 668 -7.70 54.94 4.16
C ARG A 668 -7.18 54.25 5.43
N ALA A 669 -7.49 52.98 5.65
CA ALA A 669 -7.01 52.22 6.81
C ALA A 669 -5.50 51.89 6.77
N LEU A 670 -4.95 51.67 5.58
CA LEU A 670 -3.51 51.47 5.40
C LEU A 670 -2.71 52.77 5.40
N GLY A 671 -3.30 53.85 4.91
CA GLY A 671 -2.69 55.18 4.82
C GLY A 671 -1.45 55.15 3.93
N ALA A 672 -0.41 55.89 4.31
CA ALA A 672 0.86 55.95 3.59
C ALA A 672 1.60 54.60 3.42
N ARG A 673 1.13 53.51 4.07
CA ARG A 673 1.67 52.16 3.87
C ARG A 673 1.20 51.51 2.57
N LEU A 674 0.12 52.00 1.95
CA LEU A 674 -0.33 51.57 0.63
C LEU A 674 -0.18 52.74 -0.36
N PRO A 675 0.88 52.75 -1.20
CA PRO A 675 1.09 53.82 -2.17
C PRO A 675 -0.08 54.02 -3.15
N GLU A 676 -0.24 55.23 -3.68
CA GLU A 676 -1.33 55.54 -4.62
C GLU A 676 -1.28 54.70 -5.90
N TRP A 677 -0.07 54.33 -6.36
CA TRP A 677 0.14 53.46 -7.52
C TRP A 677 -0.08 51.96 -7.24
N ALA A 678 -0.22 51.56 -5.98
CA ALA A 678 -0.39 50.16 -5.63
C ALA A 678 -1.82 49.70 -6.00
N GLU A 679 -1.92 48.62 -6.77
CA GLU A 679 -3.20 48.04 -7.17
C GLU A 679 -3.71 47.08 -6.10
N VAL A 680 -5.02 47.16 -5.82
CA VAL A 680 -5.73 46.21 -4.97
C VAL A 680 -6.37 45.16 -5.87
N LEU A 681 -5.71 44.01 -6.00
CA LEU A 681 -6.12 42.91 -6.86
C LEU A 681 -7.07 41.97 -6.11
N ALA A 682 -8.14 41.55 -6.77
CA ALA A 682 -8.97 40.43 -6.33
C ALA A 682 -8.96 39.31 -7.36
N ARG A 683 -9.05 38.06 -6.89
CA ARG A 683 -9.15 36.90 -7.79
C ARG A 683 -10.59 36.76 -8.29
N ARG A 684 -10.79 36.88 -9.60
CA ARG A 684 -12.09 36.65 -10.26
C ARG A 684 -12.05 35.35 -11.08
N PRO A 685 -13.03 34.44 -10.93
CA PRO A 685 -13.09 33.21 -11.73
C PRO A 685 -13.03 33.48 -13.24
N GLY A 686 -12.30 32.63 -13.97
CA GLY A 686 -12.06 32.77 -15.42
C GLY A 686 -11.18 33.96 -15.85
N ARG A 687 -10.84 34.92 -14.97
CA ARG A 687 -10.05 36.12 -15.30
C ARG A 687 -8.74 36.27 -14.52
N GLY A 688 -8.49 35.44 -13.50
CA GLY A 688 -7.26 35.51 -12.71
C GLY A 688 -7.32 36.61 -11.64
N ARG A 689 -6.19 37.28 -11.36
CA ARG A 689 -6.16 38.49 -10.54
C ARG A 689 -6.60 39.68 -11.39
N VAL A 690 -7.49 40.52 -10.87
CA VAL A 690 -8.03 41.71 -11.53
C VAL A 690 -8.00 42.87 -10.54
N ALA A 691 -7.46 44.01 -10.95
CA ALA A 691 -7.49 45.24 -10.16
C ALA A 691 -8.92 45.68 -9.87
N LEU A 692 -9.18 46.05 -8.63
CA LEU A 692 -10.44 46.65 -8.18
C LEU A 692 -10.36 48.17 -8.23
N LYS A 693 -11.46 48.83 -8.57
CA LYS A 693 -11.59 50.29 -8.43
C LYS A 693 -11.87 50.67 -6.98
N ASP A 694 -11.49 51.88 -6.59
CA ASP A 694 -11.66 52.37 -5.21
C ASP A 694 -13.12 52.33 -4.72
N SER A 695 -14.09 52.49 -5.62
CA SER A 695 -15.53 52.42 -5.34
C SER A 695 -16.12 51.00 -5.32
N GLU A 696 -15.34 49.96 -5.62
CA GLU A 696 -15.85 48.58 -5.57
C GLU A 696 -15.86 48.04 -4.13
N PRO A 697 -16.86 47.21 -3.78
CA PRO A 697 -16.90 46.57 -2.48
C PRO A 697 -15.68 45.66 -2.33
N LEU A 698 -15.03 45.75 -1.17
CA LEU A 698 -13.87 44.95 -0.86
C LEU A 698 -14.31 43.48 -0.66
N PRO A 699 -13.67 42.48 -1.27
CA PRO A 699 -13.90 41.07 -0.94
C PRO A 699 -13.16 40.69 0.36
N ASP A 700 -13.41 39.49 0.90
CA ASP A 700 -12.71 38.99 2.10
C ASP A 700 -11.18 38.83 1.91
N LYS A 701 -10.71 38.88 0.65
CA LYS A 701 -9.32 38.64 0.27
C LYS A 701 -8.86 39.55 -0.84
N VAL A 702 -7.73 40.23 -0.64
CA VAL A 702 -7.08 41.02 -1.69
C VAL A 702 -5.59 40.75 -1.74
N THR A 703 -5.01 40.99 -2.90
CA THR A 703 -3.56 41.01 -3.11
C THR A 703 -3.13 42.44 -3.42
N LEU A 704 -2.10 42.95 -2.75
CA LEU A 704 -1.48 44.24 -3.02
C LEU A 704 -0.24 44.04 -3.89
N THR A 705 -0.12 44.80 -4.99
CA THR A 705 1.08 44.80 -5.84
C THR A 705 2.28 45.45 -5.15
N ASP A 706 2.04 46.34 -4.20
CA ASP A 706 3.07 47.07 -3.44
C ASP A 706 2.56 47.42 -2.03
N PHE A 707 3.46 47.47 -1.04
CA PHE A 707 3.17 47.84 0.34
C PHE A 707 4.44 48.44 0.98
N ALA A 708 4.40 49.73 1.29
CA ALA A 708 5.54 50.49 1.81
C ALA A 708 5.73 50.37 3.35
N GLY A 709 4.96 49.50 4.01
CA GLY A 709 5.04 49.27 5.46
C GLY A 709 5.70 47.96 5.83
N ALA A 710 6.06 47.79 7.11
CA ALA A 710 6.40 46.49 7.67
C ALA A 710 5.13 45.75 8.14
N VAL A 711 5.03 44.45 7.86
CA VAL A 711 4.03 43.56 8.47
C VAL A 711 4.54 43.11 9.83
N THR A 712 4.01 43.68 10.90
CA THR A 712 4.35 43.30 12.28
C THR A 712 3.58 42.06 12.75
N ALA A 713 4.03 41.41 13.82
CA ALA A 713 3.43 40.17 14.31
C ALA A 713 1.94 40.33 14.69
N ASP A 714 1.56 41.46 15.30
CA ASP A 714 0.17 41.76 15.65
C ASP A 714 -0.76 41.96 14.44
N MET A 715 -0.20 42.26 13.25
CA MET A 715 -0.98 42.36 12.01
C MET A 715 -1.24 41.01 11.35
N VAL A 716 -0.50 39.93 11.67
CA VAL A 716 -0.62 38.64 10.97
C VAL A 716 -2.00 38.00 11.16
N LEU A 717 -2.59 38.15 12.34
CA LEU A 717 -3.98 37.79 12.67
C LEU A 717 -4.59 38.89 13.56
N THR A 718 -5.87 39.19 13.37
CA THR A 718 -6.58 40.09 14.30
C THR A 718 -6.78 39.43 15.66
N LYS A 719 -7.02 40.22 16.72
CA LYS A 719 -7.21 39.68 18.07
C LYS A 719 -8.35 38.65 18.16
N GLY A 720 -9.42 38.86 17.38
CA GLY A 720 -10.51 37.88 17.24
C GLY A 720 -10.04 36.58 16.60
N GLN A 721 -9.29 36.67 15.50
CA GLN A 721 -8.72 35.50 14.81
C GLN A 721 -7.69 34.74 15.68
N VAL A 722 -6.92 35.42 16.55
CA VAL A 722 -6.00 34.72 17.46
C VAL A 722 -6.76 33.87 18.48
N ARG A 723 -7.91 34.34 18.99
CA ARG A 723 -8.77 33.52 19.88
C ARG A 723 -9.33 32.29 19.15
N GLU A 724 -9.77 32.45 17.90
CA GLU A 724 -10.20 31.34 17.05
C GLU A 724 -9.05 30.35 16.77
N PHE A 725 -7.85 30.86 16.44
CA PHE A 725 -6.64 30.08 16.22
C PHE A 725 -6.26 29.25 17.46
N MET A 726 -6.31 29.84 18.66
CA MET A 726 -6.06 29.11 19.92
C MET A 726 -7.11 28.03 20.20
N ALA A 727 -8.39 28.29 19.90
CA ALA A 727 -9.46 27.30 20.04
C ALA A 727 -9.29 26.12 19.05
N LEU A 728 -8.93 26.41 17.80
CA LEU A 728 -8.64 25.39 16.78
C LEU A 728 -7.38 24.57 17.12
N LEU A 729 -6.34 25.19 17.67
CA LEU A 729 -5.17 24.48 18.21
C LEU A 729 -5.57 23.54 19.34
N LEU A 730 -6.35 24.02 20.30
CA LEU A 730 -6.82 23.20 21.42
C LEU A 730 -7.65 22.01 20.92
N GLN A 731 -8.53 22.22 19.94
CA GLN A 731 -9.28 21.13 19.29
C GLN A 731 -8.36 20.12 18.59
N ALA A 732 -7.35 20.58 17.85
CA ALA A 732 -6.40 19.71 17.15
C ALA A 732 -5.56 18.87 18.14
N VAL A 733 -5.07 19.48 19.21
CA VAL A 733 -4.28 18.81 20.27
C VAL A 733 -5.13 17.83 21.07
N ARG A 734 -6.43 18.10 21.25
CA ARG A 734 -7.39 17.18 21.88
C ARG A 734 -7.75 15.96 21.03
N SER A 735 -7.37 15.93 19.75
CA SER A 735 -7.63 14.76 18.91
C SER A 735 -6.96 13.50 19.45
N ALA A 736 -7.65 12.36 19.40
CA ALA A 736 -7.12 11.09 19.88
C ALA A 736 -5.80 10.69 19.21
N ARG A 737 -5.58 11.09 17.95
CA ARG A 737 -4.31 10.93 17.23
C ARG A 737 -3.18 11.71 17.90
N VAL A 738 -3.36 13.00 18.16
CA VAL A 738 -2.30 13.83 18.76
C VAL A 738 -2.01 13.35 20.18
N GLN A 739 -3.04 13.00 20.97
CA GLN A 739 -2.83 12.44 22.31
C GLN A 739 -2.03 11.12 22.29
N GLN A 740 -2.29 10.21 21.34
CA GLN A 740 -1.47 8.99 21.17
C GLN A 740 -0.01 9.28 20.81
N ILE A 741 0.27 10.35 20.05
CA ILE A 741 1.65 10.77 19.75
C ILE A 741 2.32 11.32 21.03
N LEU A 742 1.59 12.10 21.84
CA LEU A 742 2.08 12.62 23.12
C LEU A 742 2.32 11.51 24.16
N ASP A 743 1.50 10.44 24.16
CA ASP A 743 1.75 9.22 24.95
C ASP A 743 3.09 8.58 24.56
N GLY A 744 3.32 8.41 23.25
CA GLY A 744 4.58 7.88 22.72
C GLY A 744 5.78 8.75 23.10
N PHE A 745 5.66 10.07 23.00
CA PHE A 745 6.72 10.99 23.40
C PHE A 745 7.08 10.86 24.88
N GLN A 746 6.09 10.77 25.80
CA GLN A 746 6.37 10.59 27.23
C GLN A 746 7.05 9.25 27.54
N ALA A 747 6.64 8.18 26.86
CA ALA A 747 7.26 6.86 27.00
C ALA A 747 8.71 6.85 26.48
N GLU A 748 8.98 7.49 25.34
CA GLU A 748 10.31 7.56 24.72
C GLU A 748 11.29 8.44 25.50
N THR A 749 10.87 9.62 25.98
CA THR A 749 11.79 10.55 26.66
C THR A 749 12.04 10.20 28.12
N ARG A 750 11.32 9.22 28.70
CA ARG A 750 11.46 8.79 30.10
C ARG A 750 11.39 9.96 31.10
N MET A 751 10.47 10.89 30.86
CA MET A 751 10.29 12.14 31.63
C MET A 751 11.41 13.19 31.48
N ASP A 752 12.28 13.10 30.47
CA ASP A 752 13.18 14.20 30.10
C ASP A 752 12.38 15.33 29.42
N GLU A 753 12.17 16.42 30.17
CA GLU A 753 11.46 17.64 29.75
C GLU A 753 12.11 18.34 28.54
N GLY A 754 13.45 18.31 28.42
CA GLY A 754 14.17 18.98 27.34
C GLY A 754 13.98 18.26 26.01
N LEU A 755 14.15 16.93 26.02
CA LEU A 755 13.87 16.06 24.88
C LEU A 755 12.37 16.06 24.53
N TYR A 756 11.49 16.13 25.54
CA TYR A 756 10.05 16.20 25.32
C TYR A 756 9.68 17.49 24.57
N ARG A 757 10.15 18.66 25.03
CA ARG A 757 9.88 19.95 24.35
C ARG A 757 10.48 20.02 22.95
N ALA A 758 11.64 19.40 22.71
CA ALA A 758 12.21 19.29 21.37
C ALA A 758 11.28 18.51 20.42
N LYS A 759 10.80 17.32 20.83
CA LYS A 759 9.82 16.52 20.06
C LYS A 759 8.48 17.25 19.89
N LEU A 760 8.00 17.92 20.93
CA LEU A 760 6.76 18.71 20.91
C LEU A 760 6.85 19.86 19.91
N ALA A 761 7.98 20.56 19.85
CA ALA A 761 8.20 21.63 18.87
C ALA A 761 8.14 21.11 17.42
N PHE A 762 8.70 19.93 17.13
CA PHE A 762 8.56 19.31 15.81
C PHE A 762 7.11 18.94 15.48
N LEU A 763 6.38 18.29 16.41
CA LEU A 763 4.97 17.94 16.21
C LEU A 763 4.09 19.18 15.94
N LEU A 764 4.32 20.25 16.70
CA LEU A 764 3.61 21.52 16.51
C LEU A 764 3.95 22.17 15.17
N LEU A 765 5.22 22.18 14.76
CA LEU A 765 5.64 22.83 13.51
C LEU A 765 5.32 22.05 12.24
N ASP A 766 5.27 20.71 12.29
CA ASP A 766 5.09 19.86 11.11
C ASP A 766 3.63 19.39 10.92
N GLU A 767 2.92 19.05 12.00
CA GLU A 767 1.53 18.56 11.92
C GLU A 767 0.48 19.59 12.37
N VAL A 768 0.63 20.18 13.56
CA VAL A 768 -0.48 20.92 14.20
C VAL A 768 -0.64 22.34 13.66
N TYR A 769 0.41 23.17 13.70
CA TYR A 769 0.34 24.54 13.18
C TYR A 769 0.03 24.58 11.67
N PRO A 770 0.63 23.77 10.77
CA PRO A 770 0.32 23.85 9.34
C PRO A 770 -1.13 23.48 8.99
N ALA A 771 -1.79 22.66 9.81
CA ALA A 771 -3.21 22.37 9.68
C ALA A 771 -4.06 23.61 10.05
N VAL A 772 -3.85 24.17 11.24
CA VAL A 772 -4.63 25.31 11.74
C VAL A 772 -4.32 26.61 10.98
N ALA A 773 -3.06 26.88 10.66
CA ALA A 773 -2.63 28.07 9.91
C ALA A 773 -3.27 28.14 8.52
N SER A 774 -3.57 26.99 7.90
CA SER A 774 -4.24 26.95 6.59
C SER A 774 -5.71 27.40 6.62
N HIS A 775 -6.35 27.45 7.80
CA HIS A 775 -7.66 28.09 8.01
C HIS A 775 -7.61 29.61 7.84
N PHE A 776 -6.46 30.22 8.15
CA PHE A 776 -6.19 31.66 8.04
C PHE A 776 -5.33 32.02 6.81
N GLU A 777 -5.19 31.08 5.86
CA GLU A 777 -4.46 31.26 4.59
C GLU A 777 -2.97 31.59 4.71
N LEU A 778 -2.41 31.33 5.88
CA LEU A 778 -1.02 31.60 6.17
C LEU A 778 -0.10 30.58 5.47
N PRO A 779 1.03 31.02 4.89
CA PRO A 779 1.97 30.11 4.22
C PRO A 779 2.48 28.99 5.14
N ARG A 780 2.61 27.77 4.59
CA ARG A 780 3.19 26.61 5.30
C ARG A 780 4.72 26.68 5.39
N SER A 781 5.27 27.82 5.80
CA SER A 781 6.71 28.03 6.02
C SER A 781 7.02 28.09 7.50
N CYS A 782 8.19 27.58 7.90
CA CYS A 782 8.65 27.64 9.30
C CYS A 782 8.69 29.08 9.82
N SER A 783 9.10 30.04 8.98
CA SER A 783 9.08 31.48 9.29
C SER A 783 7.68 31.98 9.65
N CYS A 784 6.63 31.55 8.91
CA CYS A 784 5.26 31.93 9.21
C CYS A 784 4.75 31.30 10.52
N MET A 785 5.19 30.09 10.87
CA MET A 785 4.83 29.47 12.15
C MET A 785 5.51 30.18 13.33
N MET A 786 6.74 30.69 13.14
CA MET A 786 7.40 31.57 14.12
C MET A 786 6.67 32.91 14.26
N ALA A 787 6.23 33.52 13.15
CA ALA A 787 5.41 34.73 13.16
C ALA A 787 4.09 34.52 13.92
N LEU A 788 3.40 33.40 13.69
CA LEU A 788 2.19 33.02 14.42
C LEU A 788 2.41 32.92 15.93
N LYS A 789 3.52 32.31 16.38
CA LYS A 789 3.87 32.28 17.80
C LYS A 789 4.02 33.69 18.38
N GLN A 790 4.71 34.59 17.67
CA GLN A 790 4.85 36.00 18.08
C GLN A 790 3.51 36.73 18.08
N THR A 791 2.63 36.45 17.10
CA THR A 791 1.27 37.01 16.98
C THR A 791 0.42 36.65 18.19
N VAL A 792 0.44 35.37 18.58
CA VAL A 792 -0.23 34.86 19.80
C VAL A 792 0.32 35.58 21.04
N THR A 793 1.65 35.63 21.21
CA THR A 793 2.27 36.31 22.35
C THR A 793 1.93 37.80 22.41
N ALA A 794 1.86 38.50 21.27
CA ALA A 794 1.50 39.92 21.23
C ALA A 794 0.04 40.16 21.66
N HIS A 795 -0.91 39.41 21.09
CA HIS A 795 -2.34 39.59 21.39
C HIS A 795 -2.77 39.04 22.75
N MET A 796 -2.00 38.10 23.33
CA MET A 796 -2.22 37.60 24.70
C MET A 796 -1.92 38.64 25.80
N GLN A 797 -1.10 39.66 25.54
CA GLN A 797 -0.69 40.61 26.59
C GLN A 797 -1.92 41.31 27.22
N GLY A 798 -2.09 41.11 28.52
CA GLY A 798 -3.23 41.65 29.29
C GLY A 798 -4.58 40.93 29.07
N ASP A 799 -4.64 39.87 28.25
CA ASP A 799 -5.89 39.18 27.94
C ASP A 799 -6.11 37.93 28.82
N VAL A 800 -6.95 38.08 29.85
CA VAL A 800 -7.25 37.03 30.84
C VAL A 800 -7.78 35.76 30.19
N ASP A 801 -8.63 35.88 29.17
CA ASP A 801 -9.33 34.75 28.56
C ASP A 801 -8.37 33.95 27.67
N MET A 802 -7.51 34.64 26.91
CA MET A 802 -6.47 34.00 26.10
C MET A 802 -5.41 33.32 26.99
N PHE A 803 -5.06 33.89 28.15
CA PHE A 803 -4.21 33.21 29.13
C PHE A 803 -4.88 31.95 29.72
N ALA A 804 -6.19 31.95 29.95
CA ALA A 804 -6.91 30.74 30.38
C ALA A 804 -6.84 29.62 29.31
N THR A 805 -7.10 29.95 28.05
CA THR A 805 -6.96 28.99 26.93
C THR A 805 -5.51 28.53 26.75
N ALA A 806 -4.51 29.38 27.02
CA ALA A 806 -3.11 28.99 26.96
C ALA A 806 -2.72 27.97 28.04
N VAL A 807 -3.27 28.08 29.26
CA VAL A 807 -3.09 27.05 30.31
C VAL A 807 -3.69 25.72 29.84
N GLU A 808 -4.95 25.74 29.39
CA GLU A 808 -5.67 24.55 28.93
C GLU A 808 -4.98 23.87 27.73
N LEU A 809 -4.37 24.66 26.83
CA LEU A 809 -3.59 24.18 25.69
C LEU A 809 -2.28 23.51 26.12
N GLU A 810 -1.49 24.15 26.99
CA GLU A 810 -0.22 23.58 27.47
C GLU A 810 -0.43 22.35 28.37
N GLU A 811 -1.55 22.29 29.11
CA GLU A 811 -1.99 21.08 29.82
C GLU A 811 -2.32 19.93 28.84
N CYS A 812 -3.07 20.21 27.76
CA CYS A 812 -3.35 19.21 26.72
C CYS A 812 -2.09 18.77 25.94
N LEU A 813 -1.10 19.65 25.82
CA LEU A 813 0.25 19.37 25.28
C LEU A 813 1.18 18.70 26.31
N ARG A 814 0.75 18.57 27.57
CA ARG A 814 1.51 18.02 28.71
C ARG A 814 2.84 18.76 28.97
N ASN A 815 2.91 20.03 28.58
CA ASN A 815 4.08 20.90 28.69
C ASN A 815 4.03 21.63 30.04
N ARG A 816 4.38 20.90 31.11
CA ARG A 816 4.12 21.29 32.50
C ARG A 816 4.62 22.69 32.86
N GLN A 817 5.86 23.03 32.49
CA GLN A 817 6.43 24.36 32.79
C GLN A 817 5.63 25.49 32.15
N ALA A 818 5.28 25.37 30.86
CA ALA A 818 4.55 26.42 30.17
C ALA A 818 3.11 26.57 30.71
N ALA A 819 2.48 25.47 31.12
CA ALA A 819 1.20 25.51 31.84
C ALA A 819 1.33 26.23 33.19
N GLU A 820 2.38 25.93 33.99
CA GLU A 820 2.65 26.60 35.27
C GLU A 820 2.96 28.09 35.11
N ASP A 821 3.78 28.47 34.11
CA ASP A 821 4.14 29.85 33.77
C ASP A 821 2.89 30.65 33.32
N ASN A 822 2.11 30.11 32.37
CA ASN A 822 0.87 30.73 31.92
C ASN A 822 -0.15 30.86 33.06
N ALA A 823 -0.26 29.86 33.94
CA ALA A 823 -1.18 29.90 35.08
C ALA A 823 -0.77 30.92 36.14
N ALA A 824 0.54 31.17 36.32
CA ALA A 824 1.02 32.25 37.18
C ALA A 824 0.63 33.63 36.63
N THR A 825 0.83 33.87 35.32
CA THR A 825 0.43 35.12 34.65
C THR A 825 -1.09 35.31 34.65
N TRP A 826 -1.86 34.24 34.41
CA TRP A 826 -3.32 34.24 34.47
C TRP A 826 -3.84 34.66 35.85
N ARG A 827 -3.31 34.05 36.93
CA ARG A 827 -3.65 34.41 38.32
C ARG A 827 -3.31 35.87 38.64
N TYR A 828 -2.17 36.37 38.15
CA TYR A 828 -1.77 37.77 38.30
C TYR A 828 -2.76 38.75 37.63
N LEU A 829 -3.16 38.47 36.38
CA LEU A 829 -4.12 39.30 35.65
C LEU A 829 -5.52 39.26 36.27
N LEU A 830 -5.95 38.10 36.79
CA LEU A 830 -7.20 37.98 37.56
C LEU A 830 -7.17 38.84 38.83
N ALA A 831 -6.06 38.83 39.57
CA ALA A 831 -5.89 39.65 40.76
C ALA A 831 -5.90 41.15 40.43
N GLN A 832 -5.24 41.57 39.34
CA GLN A 832 -5.32 42.96 38.86
C GLN A 832 -6.75 43.36 38.48
N ARG A 833 -7.47 42.50 37.74
CA ARG A 833 -8.86 42.77 37.31
C ARG A 833 -9.81 42.89 38.50
N ALA A 834 -9.63 42.04 39.53
CA ALA A 834 -10.38 42.13 40.79
C ALA A 834 -10.06 43.41 41.57
N ALA A 835 -8.78 43.79 41.68
CA ALA A 835 -8.36 45.03 42.34
C ALA A 835 -8.88 46.28 41.61
N GLY A 836 -8.84 46.29 40.28
CA GLY A 836 -9.39 47.36 39.45
C GLY A 836 -10.91 47.49 39.56
N ALA A 837 -11.64 46.37 39.60
CA ALA A 837 -13.08 46.37 39.84
C ALA A 837 -13.44 46.87 41.25
N ALA A 838 -12.68 46.48 42.28
CA ALA A 838 -12.86 46.99 43.63
C ALA A 838 -12.56 48.49 43.74
N ALA A 839 -11.51 48.97 43.07
CA ALA A 839 -11.18 50.40 43.00
C ALA A 839 -12.24 51.21 42.24
N ALA A 840 -12.78 50.68 41.14
CA ALA A 840 -13.87 51.31 40.40
C ALA A 840 -15.18 51.37 41.22
N ALA A 841 -15.51 50.31 41.96
CA ALA A 841 -16.64 50.29 42.88
C ALA A 841 -16.47 51.28 44.04
N ALA A 842 -15.27 51.38 44.61
CA ALA A 842 -14.95 52.38 45.64
C ALA A 842 -15.00 53.81 45.10
N ALA A 843 -14.55 54.05 43.87
CA ALA A 843 -14.65 55.34 43.21
C ALA A 843 -16.11 55.73 42.90
N ALA A 844 -16.96 54.79 42.47
CA ALA A 844 -18.39 55.03 42.29
C ALA A 844 -19.06 55.41 43.62
N ALA A 845 -18.81 54.66 44.69
CA ALA A 845 -19.32 54.97 46.04
C ALA A 845 -18.81 56.32 46.58
N ALA A 846 -17.58 56.72 46.22
CA ALA A 846 -17.03 58.05 46.57
C ALA A 846 -17.69 59.19 45.77
N VAL A 847 -18.11 58.95 44.52
CA VAL A 847 -18.88 59.92 43.73
C VAL A 847 -20.30 60.08 44.27
N ASP A 848 -20.96 58.98 44.65
CA ASP A 848 -22.30 59.02 45.25
C ASP A 848 -22.30 59.76 46.60
N THR A 849 -21.32 59.48 47.48
CA THR A 849 -21.19 60.21 48.76
C THR A 849 -20.77 61.68 48.59
N ALA A 850 -19.99 62.01 47.55
CA ALA A 850 -19.72 63.41 47.20
C ALA A 850 -21.00 64.13 46.72
N ALA A 851 -21.83 63.47 45.91
CA ALA A 851 -23.12 64.00 45.45
C ALA A 851 -24.06 64.28 46.63
N GLU A 852 -24.21 63.33 47.58
CA GLU A 852 -24.99 63.52 48.81
C GLU A 852 -24.48 64.71 49.65
N SER A 853 -23.15 64.88 49.78
CA SER A 853 -22.58 66.01 50.52
C SER A 853 -22.82 67.37 49.84
N SER A 854 -22.94 67.41 48.51
CA SER A 854 -23.22 68.63 47.74
C SER A 854 -24.70 69.04 47.77
N GLY A 855 -25.61 68.07 48.00
CA GLY A 855 -27.05 68.31 48.12
C GLY A 855 -27.50 68.88 49.48
N ALA A 856 -26.61 68.95 50.46
CA ALA A 856 -26.90 69.40 51.84
C ALA A 856 -26.59 70.88 52.10
N ALA A 857 -26.21 71.65 51.07
CA ALA A 857 -25.83 73.07 51.17
C ALA A 857 -26.52 73.97 50.12
N GLY A 858 -27.74 73.59 49.69
CA GLY A 858 -28.62 74.37 48.81
C GLY A 858 -29.92 74.76 49.49
#